data_AF-A0A2Z3JHE9-F1
#
_entry.id   AF-A0A2Z3JHE9-F1
#
_cell.length_a   1.000
_cell.length_b   1.000
_cell.length_c   1.000
_cell.angle_alpha   90.00
_cell.angle_beta   90.00
_cell.angle_gamma   90.00
#
_symmetry.space_group_name_H-M   'P 1'
#
loop_
_entity.id
_entity.type
_entity.pdbx_description
1 polymer ?
#
loop_
_entity_poly.entity_id
_entity_poly.type
_entity_poly.pdbx_seq_one_letter_code
_entity_poly.pdbx_strand_id
1 'polypeptide(L)'
;MLTLALLGSLLGAASARPVAIGGVPTSPVIETKPLSGEREGLPVWFLPRLGLQTRNNPQDLWLSYGTRSLRYTPQAGWSASGFKAAPLPPPERYGEGGSLHVSLDVLRALGVPLAGDERQLDVSVVRAGIETPAAPLPQVALVGAVPASPVVSNVKSAPPRAALPGTPAQAAPPALHSASVVPTPLKSAPGTLSKPVPTPPGPAPSTPVVPATPSPPASPAPLPAPGGPSITGVRSSLSTVRNVQVQRLVIDLSGPVSYSARNERGGVTVFLPQVSAVPSVQTLESGDTLTLALEERGVTVRLDAGGGLSQVMTLDDPDRLVIDTATSLSADVPPPVKEDALPDGVSLRVFGGLSLLSFDPARYAPHVVAAPSGSALSVAELVARGGGVAGVNGGYFDPPSSLPVDFVAVGGRLLSASLERRGTVGFDAQGAALFGFPRPRYMLSGAFGSLTVNTVTSRAMPKLLSAFVGDGRTAVGGAGLLTLTLNAQATAVVRADMNGSVPAAGLISVTFDPSRFPQLPRTVGAPLQASLNYQVPEWQQVREGLSAGPMLLQGGEIVLNPEREAFNVLTGVWRPTRQVAFAIYKGQPTLAFLEFGTPETFARALHNVGVQDALRLDSGSSATVFVSGGYLGTGGYLNSVWSRPVPNAIVLVPLDSAKALGAGSKNLR
;
A
#
# COMPACT_ATOMS: atom_id res chain seq x y z
N MET A 1 17.58 68.48 -30.53
CA MET A 1 16.18 68.44 -30.06
C MET A 1 15.62 67.06 -30.32
N LEU A 2 14.94 66.51 -29.31
CA LEU A 2 14.18 65.25 -29.22
C LEU A 2 14.92 63.90 -29.12
N THR A 3 15.12 63.52 -27.85
CA THR A 3 15.16 62.18 -27.25
C THR A 3 13.74 61.59 -27.06
N LEU A 4 13.58 60.27 -27.23
CA LEU A 4 12.68 59.37 -26.45
C LEU A 4 12.96 57.90 -26.88
N ALA A 5 13.76 57.11 -26.15
CA ALA A 5 13.39 56.23 -25.04
C ALA A 5 12.41 55.08 -25.42
N LEU A 6 12.98 53.94 -25.79
CA LEU A 6 12.31 52.64 -25.81
C LEU A 6 13.17 51.62 -25.03
N LEU A 7 13.14 51.72 -23.70
CA LEU A 7 13.61 50.66 -22.80
C LEU A 7 12.45 49.67 -22.63
N GLY A 8 12.57 48.48 -23.23
CA GLY A 8 11.61 47.40 -23.06
C GLY A 8 11.74 46.76 -21.68
N SER A 9 10.67 46.83 -20.91
CA SER A 9 10.46 46.13 -19.63
C SER A 9 10.38 44.62 -19.84
N LEU A 10 11.47 43.90 -19.57
CA LEU A 10 11.46 42.46 -19.30
C LEU A 10 10.89 42.25 -17.89
N LEU A 11 9.56 42.06 -17.81
CA LEU A 11 8.89 41.61 -16.59
C LEU A 11 9.31 40.16 -16.31
N GLY A 12 9.97 39.93 -15.18
CA GLY A 12 10.45 38.62 -14.74
C GLY A 12 9.27 37.73 -14.35
N ALA A 13 8.87 36.82 -15.24
CA ALA A 13 7.95 35.75 -14.89
C ALA A 13 8.59 34.85 -13.84
N ALA A 14 7.88 34.60 -12.74
CA ALA A 14 8.32 33.67 -11.70
C ALA A 14 8.58 32.29 -12.31
N SER A 15 9.85 31.88 -12.36
CA SER A 15 10.27 30.57 -12.87
C SER A 15 10.15 29.53 -11.77
N ALA A 16 9.77 28.31 -12.12
CA ALA A 16 9.83 27.18 -11.19
C ALA A 16 11.24 27.06 -10.59
N ARG A 17 11.34 27.02 -9.26
CA ARG A 17 12.61 26.89 -8.53
C ARG A 17 12.71 25.52 -7.87
N PRO A 18 13.84 24.80 -8.01
CA PRO A 18 14.15 23.65 -7.17
C PRO A 18 14.00 23.99 -5.69
N VAL A 19 13.48 23.04 -4.91
CA VAL A 19 13.35 23.20 -3.46
C VAL A 19 14.51 22.51 -2.75
N ALA A 20 15.05 23.14 -1.72
CA ALA A 20 15.97 22.57 -0.74
C ALA A 20 15.33 22.58 0.66
N ILE A 21 15.80 21.70 1.53
CA ILE A 21 15.41 21.66 2.94
C ILE A 21 16.68 21.72 3.78
N GLY A 22 16.87 22.82 4.50
CA GLY A 22 18.08 23.05 5.30
C GLY A 22 19.35 23.00 4.44
N GLY A 23 19.32 23.60 3.25
CA GLY A 23 20.43 23.61 2.30
C GLY A 23 20.64 22.30 1.53
N VAL A 24 19.86 21.24 1.80
CA VAL A 24 19.94 19.98 1.05
C VAL A 24 18.93 20.02 -0.11
N PRO A 25 19.38 19.99 -1.38
CA PRO A 25 18.47 19.95 -2.52
C PRO A 25 17.52 18.75 -2.40
N THR A 26 16.24 19.01 -2.61
CA THR A 26 15.24 17.94 -2.73
C THR A 26 15.26 17.36 -4.15
N SER A 27 14.37 16.41 -4.42
CA SER A 27 14.22 15.82 -5.75
C SER A 27 13.99 16.90 -6.83
N PRO A 28 14.57 16.78 -8.04
CA PRO A 28 14.38 17.75 -9.13
C PRO A 28 12.93 17.86 -9.63
N VAL A 29 12.03 16.96 -9.22
CA VAL A 29 10.58 17.06 -9.50
C VAL A 29 9.85 17.94 -8.47
N ILE A 30 10.50 18.21 -7.34
CA ILE A 30 9.98 19.06 -6.27
C ILE A 30 10.53 20.47 -6.51
N GLU A 31 9.76 21.20 -7.31
CA GLU A 31 9.99 22.60 -7.64
C GLU A 31 8.76 23.42 -7.27
N THR A 32 8.95 24.72 -7.05
CA THR A 32 7.82 25.64 -7.00
C THR A 32 7.12 25.67 -8.34
N LYS A 33 5.80 25.86 -8.33
CA LYS A 33 5.01 26.03 -9.56
C LYS A 33 4.51 27.47 -9.65
N PRO A 34 4.53 28.09 -10.84
CA PRO A 34 3.87 29.36 -11.04
C PRO A 34 2.36 29.18 -10.85
N LEU A 35 1.78 30.03 -10.02
CA LEU A 35 0.35 30.14 -9.73
C LEU A 35 -0.18 31.45 -10.33
N SER A 36 -1.50 31.64 -10.32
CA SER A 36 -2.10 32.88 -10.80
C SER A 36 -1.57 34.11 -10.05
N GLY A 37 -1.44 35.24 -10.76
CA GLY A 37 -0.99 36.51 -10.19
C GLY A 37 0.52 36.59 -9.88
N GLU A 38 1.37 36.00 -10.74
CA GLU A 38 2.85 36.01 -10.60
C GLU A 38 3.37 35.38 -9.29
N ARG A 39 2.55 34.53 -8.68
CA ARG A 39 2.91 33.83 -7.44
C ARG A 39 3.60 32.52 -7.73
N GLU A 40 4.35 32.05 -6.75
CA GLU A 40 4.84 30.69 -6.70
C GLU A 40 4.13 29.92 -5.58
N GLY A 41 3.99 28.62 -5.77
CA GLY A 41 3.45 27.74 -4.75
C GLY A 41 4.09 26.38 -4.72
N LEU A 42 3.86 25.69 -3.60
CA LEU A 42 4.28 24.30 -3.40
C LEU A 42 3.05 23.39 -3.36
N PRO A 43 3.18 22.15 -3.84
CA PRO A 43 2.08 21.21 -3.77
C PRO A 43 1.76 20.86 -2.31
N VAL A 44 0.48 20.83 -1.95
CA VAL A 44 0.02 20.56 -0.57
C VAL A 44 0.52 19.21 -0.06
N TRP A 45 0.61 18.21 -0.95
CA TRP A 45 1.11 16.87 -0.59
C TRP A 45 2.59 16.86 -0.17
N PHE A 46 3.38 17.88 -0.54
CA PHE A 46 4.79 17.98 -0.20
C PHE A 46 5.03 18.66 1.16
N LEU A 47 4.11 19.52 1.59
CA LEU A 47 4.26 20.32 2.81
C LEU A 47 4.54 19.53 4.10
N PRO A 48 4.05 18.28 4.29
CA PRO A 48 4.45 17.47 5.45
C PRO A 48 5.96 17.26 5.59
N ARG A 49 6.71 17.27 4.48
CA ARG A 49 8.18 17.18 4.51
C ARG A 49 8.84 18.43 5.06
N LEU A 50 8.13 19.55 5.08
CA LEU A 50 8.57 20.83 5.65
C LEU A 50 8.16 20.96 7.14
N GLY A 51 7.59 19.90 7.74
CA GLY A 51 7.13 19.91 9.12
C GLY A 51 5.70 20.44 9.32
N LEU A 52 4.94 20.66 8.25
CA LEU A 52 3.54 21.07 8.36
C LEU A 52 2.63 19.86 8.58
N GLN A 53 1.62 20.02 9.42
CA GLN A 53 0.47 19.13 9.41
C GLN A 53 -0.50 19.59 8.32
N THR A 54 -1.01 18.68 7.49
CA THR A 54 -1.91 19.05 6.40
C THR A 54 -3.12 18.12 6.28
N ARG A 55 -4.27 18.73 5.95
CA ARG A 55 -5.46 18.04 5.42
C ARG A 55 -5.65 18.51 3.98
N ASN A 56 -5.28 17.67 3.01
CA ASN A 56 -5.30 18.01 1.59
C ASN A 56 -6.67 17.80 0.94
N ASN A 57 -7.67 18.57 1.36
CA ASN A 57 -9.01 18.56 0.76
C ASN A 57 -9.28 19.92 0.11
N PRO A 58 -9.56 20.01 -1.21
CA PRO A 58 -9.82 21.30 -1.87
C PRO A 58 -11.08 22.02 -1.37
N GLN A 59 -12.00 21.32 -0.70
CA GLN A 59 -13.18 21.92 -0.07
C GLN A 59 -12.95 22.33 1.40
N ASP A 60 -11.90 21.80 2.02
CA ASP A 60 -11.58 22.01 3.44
C ASP A 60 -10.08 21.81 3.70
N LEU A 61 -9.26 22.70 3.14
CA LEU A 61 -7.81 22.60 3.23
C LEU A 61 -7.39 23.15 4.59
N TRP A 62 -6.68 22.33 5.39
CA TRP A 62 -6.15 22.76 6.67
C TRP A 62 -4.63 22.57 6.71
N LEU A 63 -3.93 23.58 7.20
CA LEU A 63 -2.49 23.61 7.36
C LEU A 63 -2.16 24.03 8.80
N SER A 64 -1.18 23.37 9.44
CA SER A 64 -0.67 23.80 10.73
C SER A 64 0.85 23.69 10.82
N TYR A 65 1.45 24.67 11.48
CA TYR A 65 2.87 24.74 11.77
C TYR A 65 3.07 25.35 13.16
N GLY A 66 3.58 24.54 14.10
CA GLY A 66 3.64 24.91 15.52
C GLY A 66 2.25 25.22 16.07
N THR A 67 2.10 26.38 16.73
CA THR A 67 0.82 26.84 17.31
C THR A 67 -0.09 27.58 16.33
N ARG A 68 0.33 27.74 15.06
CA ARG A 68 -0.43 28.44 14.03
C ARG A 68 -1.14 27.45 13.13
N SER A 69 -2.37 27.78 12.76
CA SER A 69 -3.09 27.03 11.73
C SER A 69 -3.90 27.93 10.80
N LEU A 70 -4.07 27.47 9.58
CA LEU A 70 -4.85 28.09 8.52
C LEU A 70 -5.83 27.07 7.97
N ARG A 71 -7.10 27.46 7.82
CA ARG A 71 -8.15 26.64 7.21
C ARG A 71 -8.79 27.40 6.05
N TYR A 72 -8.79 26.80 4.86
CA TYR A 72 -9.42 27.33 3.66
C TYR A 72 -10.69 26.56 3.33
N THR A 73 -11.78 27.29 3.13
CA THR A 73 -12.97 26.78 2.43
C THR A 73 -13.31 27.69 1.25
N PRO A 74 -13.86 27.17 0.14
CA PRO A 74 -14.22 28.01 -1.01
C PRO A 74 -15.18 29.15 -0.67
N GLN A 75 -16.04 28.98 0.35
CA GLN A 75 -17.06 29.95 0.75
C GLN A 75 -16.52 31.03 1.68
N ALA A 76 -15.61 30.69 2.60
CA ALA A 76 -15.12 31.60 3.63
C ALA A 76 -13.70 32.14 3.35
N GLY A 77 -12.99 31.56 2.38
CA GLY A 77 -11.57 31.83 2.18
C GLY A 77 -10.73 31.27 3.33
N TRP A 78 -9.59 31.91 3.60
CA TRP A 78 -8.70 31.52 4.68
C TRP A 78 -9.17 32.06 6.04
N SER A 79 -9.24 31.19 7.02
CA SER A 79 -9.39 31.52 8.44
C SER A 79 -8.13 31.12 9.20
N ALA A 80 -7.63 32.01 10.05
CA ALA A 80 -6.41 31.81 10.82
C ALA A 80 -6.75 31.55 12.29
N SER A 81 -6.02 30.62 12.90
CA SER A 81 -6.05 30.37 14.34
C SER A 81 -4.64 30.45 14.91
N GLY A 82 -4.52 31.08 16.08
CA GLY A 82 -3.23 31.37 16.73
C GLY A 82 -2.48 32.59 16.17
N PHE A 83 -3.02 33.28 15.16
CA PHE A 83 -2.46 34.53 14.63
C PHE A 83 -3.48 35.31 13.78
N LYS A 84 -3.19 36.59 13.51
CA LYS A 84 -3.95 37.41 12.55
C LYS A 84 -3.27 37.36 11.18
N ALA A 85 -3.98 36.88 10.17
CA ALA A 85 -3.49 36.84 8.79
C ALA A 85 -4.03 38.02 7.97
N ALA A 86 -3.21 38.56 7.07
CA ALA A 86 -3.70 39.38 5.95
C ALA A 86 -4.51 38.51 4.97
N PRO A 87 -5.29 39.09 4.03
CA PRO A 87 -5.93 38.32 2.98
C PRO A 87 -4.92 37.45 2.22
N LEU A 88 -5.16 36.15 2.19
CA LEU A 88 -4.29 35.16 1.55
C LEU A 88 -4.95 34.63 0.27
N PRO A 89 -4.14 34.27 -0.75
CA PRO A 89 -4.69 33.75 -1.99
C PRO A 89 -5.24 32.33 -1.83
N PRO A 90 -6.30 31.96 -2.56
CA PRO A 90 -6.85 30.61 -2.49
C PRO A 90 -5.84 29.57 -2.98
N PRO A 91 -5.93 28.32 -2.51
CA PRO A 91 -5.17 27.22 -3.10
C PRO A 91 -5.61 26.99 -4.56
N GLU A 92 -4.67 26.60 -5.42
CA GLU A 92 -4.87 26.46 -6.85
C GLU A 92 -4.53 25.03 -7.31
N ARG A 93 -5.25 24.50 -8.30
CA ARG A 93 -4.85 23.24 -8.96
C ARG A 93 -3.89 23.56 -10.09
N TYR A 94 -2.73 22.95 -10.08
CA TYR A 94 -1.74 23.14 -11.14
C TYR A 94 -1.91 22.08 -12.23
N GLY A 95 -2.44 22.47 -13.39
CA GLY A 95 -2.75 21.58 -14.51
C GLY A 95 -4.10 20.86 -14.38
N GLU A 96 -4.61 20.36 -15.51
CA GLU A 96 -5.87 19.62 -15.56
C GLU A 96 -5.75 18.31 -14.77
N GLY A 97 -6.55 18.16 -13.71
CA GLY A 97 -6.44 17.02 -12.77
C GLY A 97 -5.21 17.04 -11.86
N GLY A 98 -4.42 18.13 -11.87
CA GLY A 98 -3.18 18.21 -11.11
C GLY A 98 -3.36 18.43 -9.60
N SER A 99 -2.24 18.43 -8.88
CA SER A 99 -2.22 18.55 -7.42
C SER A 99 -2.61 19.96 -6.95
N LEU A 100 -3.26 20.01 -5.79
CA LEU A 100 -3.52 21.27 -5.09
C LEU A 100 -2.21 21.89 -4.62
N HIS A 101 -2.02 23.18 -4.87
CA HIS A 101 -0.87 23.98 -4.46
C HIS A 101 -1.32 25.14 -3.59
N VAL A 102 -0.44 25.57 -2.69
CA VAL A 102 -0.60 26.79 -1.90
C VAL A 102 0.54 27.74 -2.20
N SER A 103 0.25 29.04 -2.21
CA SER A 103 1.28 30.04 -2.48
C SER A 103 2.32 30.09 -1.36
N LEU A 104 3.53 30.56 -1.68
CA LEU A 104 4.55 30.81 -0.67
C LEU A 104 4.10 31.87 0.36
N ASP A 105 3.17 32.77 0.02
CA ASP A 105 2.61 33.75 0.97
C ASP A 105 1.79 33.09 2.08
N VAL A 106 1.03 32.03 1.75
CA VAL A 106 0.32 31.22 2.74
C VAL A 106 1.30 30.58 3.72
N LEU A 107 2.41 30.03 3.20
CA LEU A 107 3.44 29.39 4.03
C LEU A 107 4.16 30.41 4.93
N ARG A 108 4.49 31.60 4.40
CA ARG A 108 5.08 32.70 5.20
C ARG A 108 4.12 33.17 6.29
N ALA A 109 2.83 33.33 5.99
CA ALA A 109 1.83 33.73 6.97
C ALA A 109 1.70 32.70 8.10
N LEU A 110 1.76 31.40 7.77
CA LEU A 110 1.79 30.31 8.75
C LEU A 110 3.08 30.28 9.58
N GLY A 111 4.11 31.03 9.20
CA GLY A 111 5.39 31.12 9.91
C GLY A 111 6.44 30.11 9.44
N VAL A 112 6.26 29.49 8.26
CA VAL A 112 7.27 28.61 7.67
C VAL A 112 8.45 29.47 7.21
N PRO A 113 9.68 29.21 7.70
CA PRO A 113 10.86 29.98 7.35
C PRO A 113 11.35 29.59 5.94
N LEU A 114 10.96 30.42 4.97
CA LEU A 114 11.40 30.32 3.59
C LEU A 114 12.61 31.22 3.37
N ALA A 115 13.70 30.63 2.90
CA ALA A 115 14.94 31.28 2.46
C ALA A 115 15.21 30.93 0.99
N GLY A 116 16.32 31.42 0.44
CA GLY A 116 16.74 31.14 -0.94
C GLY A 116 16.65 32.33 -1.87
N ASP A 117 17.12 32.15 -3.10
CA ASP A 117 17.26 33.17 -4.14
C ASP A 117 16.36 32.85 -5.36
N GLU A 118 16.57 33.56 -6.47
CA GLU A 118 15.82 33.32 -7.72
C GLU A 118 16.07 31.94 -8.34
N ARG A 119 17.09 31.20 -7.90
CA ARG A 119 17.47 29.89 -8.45
C ARG A 119 17.04 28.73 -7.58
N GLN A 120 16.85 28.92 -6.28
CA GLN A 120 16.48 27.86 -5.37
C GLN A 120 15.67 28.40 -4.19
N LEU A 121 14.58 27.71 -3.85
CA LEU A 121 13.86 27.93 -2.60
C LEU A 121 14.43 27.00 -1.53
N ASP A 122 14.92 27.53 -0.42
CA ASP A 122 15.35 26.73 0.73
C ASP A 122 14.37 26.88 1.89
N VAL A 123 13.97 25.77 2.50
CA VAL A 123 13.08 25.77 3.66
C VAL A 123 13.86 25.35 4.88
N SER A 124 14.04 26.28 5.83
CA SER A 124 14.75 25.99 7.07
C SER A 124 13.84 25.21 8.02
N VAL A 125 13.99 23.89 8.15
CA VAL A 125 13.16 23.16 9.13
C VAL A 125 13.66 23.49 10.54
N VAL A 126 12.96 24.41 11.22
CA VAL A 126 13.11 24.57 12.66
C VAL A 126 12.48 23.32 13.27
N ARG A 127 13.29 22.31 13.58
CA ARG A 127 12.86 21.21 14.44
C ARG A 127 12.48 21.85 15.78
N ALA A 128 11.18 22.05 16.00
CA ALA A 128 10.66 22.45 17.29
C ALA A 128 11.01 21.35 18.30
N GLY A 129 12.03 21.61 19.13
CA GLY A 129 12.30 20.99 20.42
C GLY A 129 12.01 19.50 20.59
N ILE A 130 12.95 18.65 20.14
CA ILE A 130 13.39 17.51 20.96
C ILE A 130 14.91 17.68 21.06
N GLU A 131 15.35 18.44 22.06
CA GLU A 131 16.76 18.43 22.45
C GLU A 131 17.06 17.05 23.02
N THR A 132 17.81 16.26 22.26
CA THR A 132 18.45 15.06 22.79
C THR A 132 19.68 15.55 23.57
N PRO A 133 19.87 15.18 24.85
CA PRO A 133 21.08 15.57 25.58
C PRO A 133 22.31 15.08 24.81
N ALA A 134 23.25 15.98 24.56
CA ALA A 134 24.52 15.63 23.93
C ALA A 134 25.25 14.60 24.81
N ALA A 135 25.50 13.41 24.26
CA ALA A 135 26.35 12.43 24.92
C ALA A 135 27.76 13.05 25.12
N PRO A 136 28.38 12.90 26.31
CA PRO A 136 29.71 13.40 26.53
C PRO A 136 30.71 12.63 25.65
N LEU A 137 31.51 13.38 24.90
CA LEU A 137 32.60 12.86 24.08
C LEU A 137 33.64 12.17 24.98
N PRO A 138 34.02 10.91 24.72
CA PRO A 138 35.19 10.33 25.36
C PRO A 138 36.45 10.96 24.76
N GLN A 139 37.20 11.67 25.58
CA GLN A 139 38.58 12.05 25.27
C GLN A 139 39.45 10.80 25.34
N VAL A 140 39.98 10.36 24.19
CA VAL A 140 41.05 9.37 24.13
C VAL A 140 42.36 10.11 23.89
N ALA A 141 43.26 9.97 24.87
CA ALA A 141 44.61 10.50 24.83
C ALA A 141 45.46 9.78 23.77
N LEU A 142 46.17 10.57 22.96
CA LEU A 142 47.27 10.11 22.11
C LEU A 142 48.45 9.67 22.98
N VAL A 143 48.95 8.45 22.75
CA VAL A 143 50.33 8.08 23.06
C VAL A 143 50.89 7.19 21.94
N GLY A 144 51.90 7.70 21.23
CA GLY A 144 53.17 7.00 21.06
C GLY A 144 53.38 6.03 19.88
N ALA A 145 54.08 6.56 18.88
CA ALA A 145 55.29 6.00 18.25
C ALA A 145 55.20 4.87 17.20
N VAL A 146 55.81 5.21 16.05
CA VAL A 146 56.22 4.40 14.89
C VAL A 146 57.45 3.54 15.25
N PRO A 147 57.69 2.39 14.60
CA PRO A 147 58.80 2.39 13.62
C PRO A 147 58.56 1.56 12.33
N ALA A 148 59.05 2.17 11.24
CA ALA A 148 59.74 1.63 10.05
C ALA A 148 59.31 0.31 9.36
N SER A 149 59.09 0.47 8.04
CA SER A 149 59.02 -0.57 7.00
C SER A 149 60.29 -1.43 6.87
N PRO A 150 60.22 -2.53 6.12
CA PRO A 150 61.00 -2.53 4.88
C PRO A 150 60.26 -3.02 3.62
N VAL A 151 60.83 -2.52 2.53
CA VAL A 151 60.61 -2.76 1.10
C VAL A 151 60.75 -4.23 0.72
N VAL A 152 59.86 -4.74 -0.14
CA VAL A 152 60.19 -5.79 -1.13
C VAL A 152 59.48 -5.49 -2.45
N SER A 153 60.28 -5.18 -3.45
CA SER A 153 59.94 -5.09 -4.86
C SER A 153 59.74 -6.50 -5.43
N ASN A 154 58.75 -6.71 -6.33
CA ASN A 154 58.96 -7.58 -7.48
C ASN A 154 57.97 -7.29 -8.61
N VAL A 155 58.58 -6.98 -9.76
CA VAL A 155 58.00 -6.78 -11.08
C VAL A 155 57.82 -8.15 -11.75
N LYS A 156 56.71 -8.38 -12.44
CA LYS A 156 56.73 -9.28 -13.60
C LYS A 156 55.76 -8.83 -14.70
N SER A 157 56.36 -8.80 -15.89
CA SER A 157 55.98 -8.22 -17.16
C SER A 157 54.91 -9.02 -17.91
N ALA A 158 54.08 -8.29 -18.67
CA ALA A 158 53.18 -8.82 -19.69
C ALA A 158 53.90 -8.96 -21.05
N PRO A 159 53.53 -9.92 -21.92
CA PRO A 159 53.96 -9.95 -23.31
C PRO A 159 52.94 -9.29 -24.25
N PRO A 160 53.36 -8.69 -25.38
CA PRO A 160 52.49 -8.10 -26.40
C PRO A 160 52.29 -9.03 -27.62
N ARG A 161 51.50 -8.53 -28.60
CA ARG A 161 51.11 -9.02 -29.96
C ARG A 161 49.72 -9.66 -30.04
N ALA A 162 48.92 -9.48 -31.10
CA ALA A 162 49.14 -8.98 -32.45
C ALA A 162 47.84 -8.39 -33.05
N ALA A 163 47.97 -7.76 -34.23
CA ALA A 163 46.96 -7.02 -34.96
C ALA A 163 46.28 -7.82 -36.10
N LEU A 164 45.06 -7.36 -36.45
CA LEU A 164 44.28 -7.47 -37.72
C LEU A 164 43.65 -8.84 -38.09
N PRO A 165 42.64 -8.93 -38.99
CA PRO A 165 41.76 -7.91 -39.64
C PRO A 165 40.24 -8.29 -39.65
N GLY A 166 39.39 -7.40 -40.19
CA GLY A 166 38.18 -7.82 -40.92
C GLY A 166 36.84 -7.34 -40.39
N THR A 167 36.35 -6.24 -40.96
CA THR A 167 34.97 -5.76 -40.85
C THR A 167 34.07 -6.53 -41.82
N PRO A 168 32.96 -7.15 -41.39
CA PRO A 168 31.85 -7.47 -42.28
C PRO A 168 30.71 -6.46 -42.11
N ALA A 169 30.07 -6.20 -43.24
CA ALA A 169 29.03 -5.21 -43.46
C ALA A 169 27.83 -5.34 -42.50
N GLN A 170 27.37 -4.18 -42.07
CA GLN A 170 26.17 -3.94 -41.28
C GLN A 170 24.93 -4.24 -42.12
N ALA A 171 24.24 -5.35 -41.83
CA ALA A 171 22.92 -5.63 -42.36
C ALA A 171 21.88 -4.83 -41.57
N ALA A 172 21.11 -4.00 -42.28
CA ALA A 172 20.01 -3.22 -41.71
C ALA A 172 18.89 -4.14 -41.19
N PRO A 173 18.34 -3.91 -39.98
CA PRO A 173 17.17 -4.63 -39.51
C PRO A 173 15.90 -4.14 -40.26
N PRO A 174 14.92 -5.01 -40.50
CA PRO A 174 13.69 -4.65 -41.20
C PRO A 174 12.86 -3.66 -40.38
N ALA A 175 12.32 -2.66 -41.08
CA ALA A 175 11.40 -1.67 -40.52
C ALA A 175 10.14 -2.36 -40.00
N LEU A 176 9.92 -2.26 -38.68
CA LEU A 176 8.62 -2.58 -38.07
C LEU A 176 7.70 -1.39 -38.28
N HIS A 177 6.69 -1.57 -39.13
CA HIS A 177 5.59 -0.63 -39.28
C HIS A 177 4.76 -0.59 -37.99
N SER A 178 4.91 0.48 -37.22
CA SER A 178 3.98 0.86 -36.16
C SER A 178 2.68 1.34 -36.79
N ALA A 179 1.63 0.52 -36.70
CA ALA A 179 0.28 0.93 -37.05
C ALA A 179 -0.25 1.89 -35.97
N SER A 180 -0.25 3.19 -36.26
CA SER A 180 -1.02 4.19 -35.51
C SER A 180 -2.51 3.94 -35.72
N VAL A 181 -3.19 3.42 -34.70
CA VAL A 181 -4.65 3.40 -34.66
C VAL A 181 -5.13 4.75 -34.14
N VAL A 182 -5.65 5.57 -35.05
CA VAL A 182 -6.43 6.76 -34.73
C VAL A 182 -7.81 6.31 -34.23
N PRO A 183 -8.27 6.73 -33.04
CA PRO A 183 -9.62 6.38 -32.60
C PRO A 183 -10.65 7.17 -33.43
N THR A 184 -11.46 6.45 -34.19
CA THR A 184 -12.65 7.00 -34.85
C THR A 184 -13.75 7.21 -33.80
N PRO A 185 -14.43 8.37 -33.74
CA PRO A 185 -15.51 8.59 -32.80
C PRO A 185 -16.71 7.69 -33.13
N LEU A 186 -17.18 6.92 -32.13
CA LEU A 186 -18.41 6.15 -32.24
C LEU A 186 -19.61 7.10 -32.31
N LYS A 187 -20.35 6.99 -33.41
CA LYS A 187 -21.65 7.61 -33.65
C LYS A 187 -22.67 6.93 -32.73
N SER A 188 -23.26 7.69 -31.82
CA SER A 188 -24.33 7.24 -30.92
C SER A 188 -25.58 6.87 -31.72
N ALA A 189 -26.10 5.66 -31.50
CA ALA A 189 -27.36 5.20 -32.06
C ALA A 189 -28.56 5.73 -31.24
N PRO A 190 -29.76 5.87 -31.85
CA PRO A 190 -30.92 6.49 -31.22
C PRO A 190 -31.53 5.60 -30.13
N GLY A 191 -31.90 6.22 -29.01
CA GLY A 191 -32.52 5.57 -27.86
C GLY A 191 -33.89 4.96 -28.20
N THR A 192 -34.07 3.71 -27.78
CA THR A 192 -35.35 3.02 -27.73
C THR A 192 -36.07 3.36 -26.43
N LEU A 193 -37.27 3.93 -26.57
CA LEU A 193 -38.19 4.27 -25.47
C LEU A 193 -38.63 2.99 -24.74
N SER A 194 -38.27 2.87 -23.47
CA SER A 194 -38.78 1.84 -22.57
C SER A 194 -40.11 2.30 -21.96
N LYS A 195 -41.14 1.46 -22.05
CA LYS A 195 -42.47 1.65 -21.45
C LYS A 195 -42.38 1.73 -19.92
N PRO A 196 -43.27 2.51 -19.26
CA PRO A 196 -43.31 2.61 -17.80
C PRO A 196 -43.80 1.30 -17.16
N VAL A 197 -43.09 0.86 -16.12
CA VAL A 197 -43.45 -0.22 -15.20
C VAL A 197 -44.51 0.30 -14.22
N PRO A 198 -45.58 -0.45 -13.93
CA PRO A 198 -46.63 -0.01 -13.00
C PRO A 198 -46.17 -0.03 -11.54
N THR A 199 -46.54 1.03 -10.83
CA THR A 199 -46.32 1.25 -9.39
C THR A 199 -47.05 0.20 -8.53
N PRO A 200 -46.43 -0.37 -7.49
CA PRO A 200 -47.13 -1.24 -6.55
C PRO A 200 -48.14 -0.46 -5.69
N PRO A 201 -49.26 -1.09 -5.28
CA PRO A 201 -50.29 -0.44 -4.47
C PRO A 201 -49.79 -0.12 -3.06
N GLY A 202 -50.14 1.08 -2.59
CA GLY A 202 -49.80 1.56 -1.26
C GLY A 202 -50.46 0.75 -0.13
N PRO A 203 -49.84 0.70 1.06
CA PRO A 203 -50.39 -0.03 2.20
C PRO A 203 -51.68 0.62 2.72
N ALA A 204 -52.61 -0.24 3.14
CA ALA A 204 -53.90 0.14 3.71
C ALA A 204 -53.75 0.88 5.06
N PRO A 205 -54.68 1.78 5.41
CA PRO A 205 -54.65 2.51 6.68
C PRO A 205 -54.87 1.57 7.87
N SER A 206 -53.97 1.65 8.86
CA SER A 206 -54.08 0.95 10.13
C SER A 206 -55.20 1.55 11.00
N THR A 207 -56.03 0.68 11.57
CA THR A 207 -57.08 0.99 12.54
C THR A 207 -56.55 1.66 13.81
N PRO A 208 -57.31 2.61 14.41
CA PRO A 208 -56.89 3.30 15.64
C PRO A 208 -56.87 2.35 16.84
N VAL A 209 -55.72 2.29 17.52
CA VAL A 209 -55.53 1.58 18.79
C VAL A 209 -56.07 2.45 19.93
N VAL A 210 -56.98 1.89 20.72
CA VAL A 210 -57.54 2.48 21.94
C VAL A 210 -56.45 2.55 23.03
N PRO A 211 -56.27 3.66 23.76
CA PRO A 211 -55.26 3.75 24.82
C PRO A 211 -55.61 2.83 26.00
N ALA A 212 -54.67 1.97 26.39
CA ALA A 212 -54.74 1.23 27.64
C ALA A 212 -54.46 2.15 28.84
N THR A 213 -55.24 1.99 29.89
CA THR A 213 -55.15 2.69 31.18
C THR A 213 -53.78 2.46 31.86
N PRO A 214 -53.13 3.51 32.42
CA PRO A 214 -51.85 3.36 33.10
C PRO A 214 -52.00 2.60 34.43
N SER A 215 -51.12 1.62 34.64
CA SER A 215 -50.95 0.94 35.93
C SER A 215 -50.24 1.88 36.92
N PRO A 216 -50.54 1.78 38.23
CA PRO A 216 -49.95 2.65 39.24
C PRO A 216 -48.43 2.46 39.36
N PRO A 217 -47.67 3.54 39.67
CA PRO A 217 -46.22 3.47 39.77
C PRO A 217 -45.79 2.55 40.92
N ALA A 218 -44.88 1.63 40.61
CA ALA A 218 -44.21 0.80 41.61
C ALA A 218 -43.41 1.68 42.58
N SER A 219 -43.43 1.32 43.87
CA SER A 219 -42.66 2.01 44.90
C SER A 219 -41.16 2.02 44.56
N PRO A 220 -40.44 3.14 44.81
CA PRO A 220 -39.01 3.23 44.56
C PRO A 220 -38.26 2.20 45.40
N ALA A 221 -37.40 1.43 44.74
CA ALA A 221 -36.51 0.48 45.40
C ALA A 221 -35.54 1.22 46.35
N PRO A 222 -35.06 0.56 47.43
CA PRO A 222 -34.13 1.16 48.37
C PRO A 222 -32.84 1.59 47.66
N LEU A 223 -32.35 2.79 47.96
CA LEU A 223 -31.05 3.30 47.52
C LEU A 223 -29.93 2.32 47.93
N PRO A 224 -28.99 1.98 47.03
CA PRO A 224 -27.89 1.07 47.33
C PRO A 224 -26.99 1.63 48.44
N ALA A 225 -26.45 0.72 49.26
CA ALA A 225 -25.59 1.05 50.38
C ALA A 225 -24.32 1.82 49.93
N PRO A 226 -23.96 2.92 50.61
CA PRO A 226 -22.80 3.73 50.27
C PRO A 226 -21.52 2.99 50.70
N GLY A 227 -20.76 2.45 49.74
CA GLY A 227 -19.48 1.80 50.05
C GLY A 227 -18.72 1.21 48.86
N GLY A 228 -19.26 1.28 47.64
CA GLY A 228 -18.54 0.85 46.44
C GLY A 228 -17.51 1.88 45.96
N PRO A 229 -16.62 1.52 45.02
CA PRO A 229 -15.69 2.43 44.39
C PRO A 229 -16.41 3.63 43.76
N SER A 230 -15.71 4.74 43.60
CA SER A 230 -16.22 5.97 43.04
C SER A 230 -15.28 6.50 41.95
N ILE A 231 -15.85 7.16 40.95
CA ILE A 231 -15.06 7.92 39.97
C ILE A 231 -14.56 9.19 40.66
N THR A 232 -13.24 9.29 40.84
CA THR A 232 -12.60 10.43 41.52
C THR A 232 -12.15 11.53 40.55
N GLY A 233 -11.98 11.18 39.27
CA GLY A 233 -11.49 12.11 38.28
C GLY A 233 -11.65 11.58 36.86
N VAL A 234 -11.71 12.49 35.90
CA VAL A 234 -11.69 12.18 34.47
C VAL A 234 -10.69 13.14 33.82
N ARG A 235 -9.77 12.60 33.04
CA ARG A 235 -8.83 13.38 32.23
C ARG A 235 -8.72 12.77 30.85
N SER A 236 -8.50 13.61 29.85
CA SER A 236 -8.23 13.17 28.48
C SER A 236 -6.91 13.76 28.01
N SER A 237 -6.27 13.06 27.08
CA SER A 237 -5.14 13.56 26.32
C SER A 237 -5.34 13.26 24.85
N LEU A 238 -4.97 14.21 24.00
CA LEU A 238 -5.07 14.09 22.56
C LEU A 238 -3.68 14.15 21.93
N SER A 239 -3.40 13.21 21.04
CA SER A 239 -2.20 13.26 20.19
C SER A 239 -2.60 12.98 18.75
N THR A 240 -1.92 13.63 17.81
CA THR A 240 -2.16 13.41 16.38
C THR A 240 -0.85 12.99 15.74
N VAL A 241 -0.85 11.81 15.13
CA VAL A 241 0.27 11.30 14.35
C VAL A 241 -0.17 11.22 12.89
N ARG A 242 0.33 12.16 12.07
CA ARG A 242 -0.13 12.42 10.70
C ARG A 242 -1.65 12.64 10.64
N ASN A 243 -2.40 11.66 10.15
CA ASN A 243 -3.85 11.68 9.99
C ASN A 243 -4.58 10.85 11.04
N VAL A 244 -3.87 10.22 11.98
CA VAL A 244 -4.49 9.44 13.05
C VAL A 244 -4.48 10.29 14.31
N GLN A 245 -5.67 10.56 14.82
CA GLN A 245 -5.85 11.16 16.13
C GLN A 245 -6.03 10.04 17.15
N VAL A 246 -5.19 10.03 18.18
CA VAL A 246 -5.25 9.12 19.30
C VAL A 246 -5.69 9.91 20.52
N GLN A 247 -6.87 9.61 21.01
CA GLN A 247 -7.39 10.12 22.26
C GLN A 247 -7.25 9.04 23.32
N ARG A 248 -6.70 9.41 24.48
CA ARG A 248 -6.73 8.58 25.68
C ARG A 248 -7.60 9.28 26.72
N LEU A 249 -8.64 8.59 27.16
CA LEU A 249 -9.48 8.98 28.28
C LEU A 249 -9.10 8.12 29.48
N VAL A 250 -8.80 8.75 30.62
CA VAL A 250 -8.50 8.08 31.87
C VAL A 250 -9.51 8.49 32.93
N ILE A 251 -10.18 7.50 33.48
CA ILE A 251 -11.15 7.64 34.57
C ILE A 251 -10.47 7.09 35.82
N ASP A 252 -10.17 7.98 36.76
CA ASP A 252 -9.59 7.62 38.05
C ASP A 252 -10.66 7.05 38.97
N LEU A 253 -10.29 5.98 39.67
CA LEU A 253 -11.19 5.24 40.55
C LEU A 253 -10.62 5.24 41.97
N SER A 254 -11.49 5.28 42.97
CA SER A 254 -11.08 5.16 44.39
C SER A 254 -10.77 3.72 44.82
N GLY A 255 -10.96 2.74 43.93
CA GLY A 255 -10.66 1.34 44.15
C GLY A 255 -10.86 0.52 42.87
N PRO A 256 -10.49 -0.78 42.89
CA PRO A 256 -10.58 -1.63 41.71
C PRO A 256 -12.04 -1.88 41.32
N VAL A 257 -12.29 -1.95 40.02
CA VAL A 257 -13.64 -2.15 39.46
C VAL A 257 -13.66 -3.27 38.44
N SER A 258 -14.77 -4.01 38.40
CA SER A 258 -15.12 -4.82 37.22
C SER A 258 -15.84 -3.95 36.21
N TYR A 259 -15.75 -4.29 34.92
CA TYR A 259 -16.48 -3.59 33.87
C TYR A 259 -17.00 -4.53 32.79
N SER A 260 -18.04 -4.10 32.08
CA SER A 260 -18.43 -4.67 30.80
C SER A 260 -18.43 -3.58 29.75
N ALA A 261 -17.74 -3.78 28.63
CA ALA A 261 -17.66 -2.82 27.54
C ALA A 261 -18.36 -3.35 26.28
N ARG A 262 -19.03 -2.47 25.57
CA ARG A 262 -19.64 -2.73 24.26
C ARG A 262 -19.17 -1.67 23.28
N ASN A 263 -18.50 -2.10 22.22
CA ASN A 263 -18.16 -1.22 21.10
C ASN A 263 -19.43 -0.92 20.30
N GLU A 264 -19.62 0.36 19.99
CA GLU A 264 -20.75 0.86 19.20
C GLU A 264 -20.25 1.46 17.88
N ARG A 265 -21.15 1.61 16.91
CA ARG A 265 -20.83 2.32 15.66
C ARG A 265 -20.64 3.81 15.98
N GLY A 266 -19.42 4.19 16.32
CA GLY A 266 -19.08 5.56 16.67
C GLY A 266 -18.30 5.70 17.97
N GLY A 267 -18.17 4.66 18.81
CA GLY A 267 -17.48 4.79 20.09
C GLY A 267 -17.61 3.57 20.99
N VAL A 268 -17.69 3.78 22.31
CA VAL A 268 -17.77 2.69 23.29
C VAL A 268 -18.66 3.05 24.47
N THR A 269 -19.43 2.06 24.94
CA THR A 269 -20.21 2.13 26.17
C THR A 269 -19.63 1.15 27.18
N VAL A 270 -19.29 1.63 28.38
CA VAL A 270 -18.75 0.83 29.48
C VAL A 270 -19.68 0.93 30.68
N PHE A 271 -20.12 -0.22 31.18
CA PHE A 271 -20.89 -0.32 32.41
C PHE A 271 -19.98 -0.74 33.58
N LEU A 272 -20.04 0.03 34.65
CA LEU A 272 -19.28 -0.12 35.89
C LEU A 272 -20.23 -0.45 37.05
N PRO A 273 -20.46 -1.74 37.37
CA PRO A 273 -21.35 -2.13 38.46
C PRO A 273 -20.84 -1.63 39.81
N GLN A 274 -21.77 -1.22 40.68
CA GLN A 274 -21.50 -0.76 42.05
C GLN A 274 -20.59 0.47 42.17
N VAL A 275 -20.26 1.13 41.05
CA VAL A 275 -19.51 2.38 41.04
C VAL A 275 -20.46 3.55 41.24
N SER A 276 -20.01 4.56 41.99
CA SER A 276 -20.71 5.85 42.11
C SER A 276 -19.98 6.95 41.34
N ALA A 277 -20.73 7.88 40.74
CA ALA A 277 -20.19 9.03 40.05
C ALA A 277 -21.20 10.19 40.05
N VAL A 278 -20.71 11.40 39.83
CA VAL A 278 -21.58 12.55 39.51
C VAL A 278 -21.92 12.47 38.02
N PRO A 279 -23.20 12.43 37.63
CA PRO A 279 -23.58 12.44 36.23
C PRO A 279 -23.01 13.67 35.53
N SER A 280 -22.45 13.48 34.34
CA SER A 280 -21.83 14.56 33.59
C SER A 280 -21.85 14.29 32.10
N VAL A 281 -21.81 15.37 31.32
CA VAL A 281 -21.60 15.34 29.87
C VAL A 281 -20.50 16.33 29.56
N GLN A 282 -19.45 15.87 28.89
CA GLN A 282 -18.29 16.66 28.57
C GLN A 282 -17.93 16.50 27.09
N THR A 283 -17.71 17.62 26.41
CA THR A 283 -17.06 17.62 25.09
C THR A 283 -15.55 17.59 25.29
N LEU A 284 -14.87 16.63 24.67
CA LEU A 284 -13.42 16.43 24.75
C LEU A 284 -12.68 17.28 23.71
N GLU A 285 -11.36 17.38 23.83
CA GLU A 285 -10.51 18.17 22.91
C GLU A 285 -10.60 17.72 21.44
N SER A 286 -10.94 16.46 21.19
CA SER A 286 -11.19 15.93 19.84
C SER A 286 -12.50 16.42 19.22
N GLY A 287 -13.42 16.95 20.03
CA GLY A 287 -14.82 17.19 19.68
C GLY A 287 -15.76 16.04 20.06
N ASP A 288 -15.22 14.93 20.55
CA ASP A 288 -15.99 13.75 21.01
C ASP A 288 -16.78 14.06 22.29
N THR A 289 -17.84 13.29 22.54
CA THR A 289 -18.68 13.49 23.73
C THR A 289 -18.55 12.33 24.71
N LEU A 290 -18.15 12.65 25.94
CA LEU A 290 -18.17 11.73 27.08
C LEU A 290 -19.42 11.97 27.92
N THR A 291 -20.14 10.90 28.25
CA THR A 291 -21.29 10.92 29.14
C THR A 291 -21.07 9.94 30.29
N LEU A 292 -21.20 10.42 31.53
CA LEU A 292 -21.33 9.61 32.73
C LEU A 292 -22.81 9.63 33.16
N ALA A 293 -23.48 8.49 33.10
CA ALA A 293 -24.87 8.34 33.52
C ALA A 293 -24.95 7.40 34.72
N LEU A 294 -25.73 7.79 35.74
CA LEU A 294 -26.03 6.90 36.87
C LEU A 294 -27.16 5.96 36.47
N GLU A 295 -26.97 4.67 36.72
CA GLU A 295 -27.99 3.64 36.57
C GLU A 295 -28.29 2.99 37.93
N GLU A 296 -29.39 2.24 38.03
CA GLU A 296 -29.82 1.61 39.29
C GLU A 296 -28.75 0.75 39.97
N ARG A 297 -27.78 0.24 39.20
CA ARG A 297 -26.76 -0.72 39.67
C ARG A 297 -25.32 -0.27 39.43
N GLY A 298 -25.08 0.98 39.04
CA GLY A 298 -23.72 1.44 38.76
C GLY A 298 -23.67 2.68 37.89
N VAL A 299 -22.57 2.83 37.16
CA VAL A 299 -22.35 3.95 36.24
C VAL A 299 -22.15 3.44 34.83
N THR A 300 -22.81 4.08 33.87
CA THR A 300 -22.55 3.92 32.45
C THR A 300 -21.69 5.06 31.95
N VAL A 301 -20.53 4.71 31.41
CA VAL A 301 -19.59 5.60 30.72
C VAL A 301 -19.79 5.43 29.23
N ARG A 302 -20.24 6.45 28.53
CA ARG A 302 -20.40 6.43 27.07
C ARG A 302 -19.49 7.44 26.42
N LEU A 303 -18.63 6.98 25.53
CA LEU A 303 -17.79 7.81 24.67
C LEU A 303 -18.32 7.73 23.23
N ASP A 304 -18.78 8.87 22.69
CA ASP A 304 -19.13 9.03 21.28
C ASP A 304 -17.95 9.68 20.55
N ALA A 305 -17.22 8.85 19.80
CA ALA A 305 -15.95 9.13 19.14
C ALA A 305 -16.04 9.37 17.62
N GLY A 306 -17.23 9.62 17.09
CA GLY A 306 -17.42 10.00 15.68
C GLY A 306 -16.92 8.98 14.64
N GLY A 307 -16.73 7.71 15.03
CA GLY A 307 -16.27 6.62 14.15
C GLY A 307 -14.88 6.05 14.47
N GLY A 308 -14.22 6.51 15.54
CA GLY A 308 -12.96 5.93 16.02
C GLY A 308 -13.08 4.50 16.55
N LEU A 309 -12.01 3.72 16.44
CA LEU A 309 -11.89 2.42 17.12
C LEU A 309 -11.48 2.66 18.57
N SER A 310 -12.18 2.03 19.51
CA SER A 310 -11.91 2.20 20.94
C SER A 310 -11.52 0.88 21.62
N GLN A 311 -10.60 0.95 22.58
CA GLN A 311 -10.18 -0.15 23.44
C GLN A 311 -10.25 0.29 24.90
N VAL A 312 -10.82 -0.59 25.74
CA VAL A 312 -10.99 -0.35 27.18
C VAL A 312 -10.06 -1.29 27.95
N MET A 313 -9.31 -0.75 28.90
CA MET A 313 -8.41 -1.50 29.78
C MET A 313 -8.40 -0.90 31.19
N THR A 314 -7.90 -1.64 32.18
CA THR A 314 -7.67 -1.13 33.53
C THR A 314 -6.16 -0.99 33.79
N LEU A 315 -5.80 -0.03 34.63
CA LEU A 315 -4.46 0.10 35.21
C LEU A 315 -4.57 0.11 36.72
N ASP A 316 -3.61 -0.49 37.39
CA ASP A 316 -3.50 -0.47 38.85
C ASP A 316 -2.53 0.66 39.28
N ASP A 317 -2.51 0.98 40.58
CA ASP A 317 -1.60 1.94 41.23
C ASP A 317 -1.44 3.31 40.51
N PRO A 318 -2.43 4.22 40.59
CA PRO A 318 -3.77 4.03 41.16
C PRO A 318 -4.73 3.31 40.19
N ASP A 319 -5.83 2.78 40.72
CA ASP A 319 -6.91 2.17 39.96
C ASP A 319 -7.50 3.13 38.92
N ARG A 320 -7.46 2.73 37.65
CA ARG A 320 -7.91 3.54 36.52
C ARG A 320 -8.62 2.67 35.50
N LEU A 321 -9.68 3.21 34.92
CA LEU A 321 -10.23 2.72 33.66
C LEU A 321 -9.70 3.62 32.53
N VAL A 322 -9.08 3.02 31.53
CA VAL A 322 -8.52 3.72 30.37
C VAL A 322 -9.30 3.33 29.12
N ILE A 323 -9.73 4.34 28.37
CA ILE A 323 -10.34 4.19 27.05
C ILE A 323 -9.43 4.88 26.03
N ASP A 324 -8.76 4.08 25.21
CA ASP A 324 -7.99 4.57 24.08
C ASP A 324 -8.85 4.55 22.83
N THR A 325 -8.83 5.61 22.06
CA THR A 325 -9.59 5.78 20.82
C THR A 325 -8.68 6.27 19.71
N ALA A 326 -8.74 5.61 18.55
CA ALA A 326 -7.98 5.97 17.36
C ALA A 326 -8.94 6.32 16.22
N THR A 327 -8.84 7.54 15.72
CA THR A 327 -9.71 8.10 14.68
C THR A 327 -8.87 8.54 13.49
N SER A 328 -9.21 8.03 12.29
CA SER A 328 -8.62 8.57 11.06
C SER A 328 -9.31 9.88 10.68
N LEU A 329 -8.55 10.97 10.69
CA LEU A 329 -9.03 12.32 10.37
C LEU A 329 -9.26 12.54 8.87
N SER A 330 -8.81 11.61 8.02
CA SER A 330 -8.96 11.68 6.57
C SER A 330 -9.06 10.27 6.00
N ALA A 331 -10.05 10.07 5.13
CA ALA A 331 -10.17 8.87 4.32
C ALA A 331 -9.15 8.84 3.17
N ASP A 332 -8.40 9.92 2.91
CA ASP A 332 -7.46 10.04 1.78
C ASP A 332 -5.99 9.76 2.19
N VAL A 333 -5.73 9.67 3.49
CA VAL A 333 -4.40 9.41 4.03
C VAL A 333 -4.44 8.09 4.82
N PRO A 334 -3.55 7.14 4.54
CA PRO A 334 -3.47 5.91 5.30
C PRO A 334 -2.78 6.13 6.65
N PRO A 335 -3.14 5.37 7.70
CA PRO A 335 -2.50 5.48 9.00
C PRO A 335 -1.00 5.14 8.90
N PRO A 336 -0.10 5.89 9.58
CA PRO A 336 1.32 5.56 9.59
C PRO A 336 1.58 4.28 10.38
N VAL A 337 2.73 3.66 10.13
CA VAL A 337 3.25 2.59 11.00
C VAL A 337 3.49 3.13 12.41
N LYS A 338 3.00 2.38 13.40
CA LYS A 338 3.28 2.60 14.82
C LYS A 338 4.34 1.60 15.26
N GLU A 339 5.57 2.08 15.48
CA GLU A 339 6.76 1.23 15.68
C GLU A 339 6.68 0.34 16.93
N ASP A 340 6.12 0.87 18.03
CA ASP A 340 5.89 0.14 19.28
C ASP A 340 4.72 -0.86 19.21
N ALA A 341 3.98 -0.87 18.10
CA ALA A 341 2.88 -1.79 17.84
C ALA A 341 3.17 -2.75 16.67
N LEU A 342 4.44 -2.89 16.28
CA LEU A 342 4.84 -3.88 15.29
C LEU A 342 4.69 -5.30 15.87
N PRO A 343 4.27 -6.29 15.06
CA PRO A 343 4.25 -7.68 15.50
C PRO A 343 5.63 -8.19 15.92
N ASP A 344 5.68 -9.14 16.84
CA ASP A 344 6.93 -9.77 17.28
C ASP A 344 7.74 -10.30 16.08
N GLY A 345 9.05 -10.03 16.06
CA GLY A 345 9.93 -10.43 14.97
C GLY A 345 9.82 -9.55 13.72
N VAL A 346 9.07 -8.46 13.76
CA VAL A 346 9.03 -7.43 12.71
C VAL A 346 9.83 -6.22 13.16
N SER A 347 10.67 -5.67 12.28
CA SER A 347 11.44 -4.45 12.56
C SER A 347 11.32 -3.45 11.42
N LEU A 348 11.12 -2.18 11.77
CA LEU A 348 11.17 -1.06 10.83
C LEU A 348 12.52 -0.35 10.96
N ARG A 349 13.17 -0.08 9.83
CA ARG A 349 14.38 0.75 9.76
C ARG A 349 14.19 1.83 8.71
N VAL A 350 14.54 3.07 9.04
CA VAL A 350 14.40 4.22 8.15
C VAL A 350 15.78 4.82 7.87
N PHE A 351 16.12 4.95 6.59
CA PHE A 351 17.37 5.49 6.06
C PHE A 351 17.06 6.64 5.12
N GLY A 352 16.85 7.84 5.67
CA GLY A 352 16.35 8.98 4.90
C GLY A 352 14.97 8.67 4.29
N GLY A 353 14.85 8.71 2.96
CA GLY A 353 13.61 8.38 2.25
C GLY A 353 13.34 6.89 2.04
N LEU A 354 14.28 6.01 2.43
CA LEU A 354 14.14 4.55 2.32
C LEU A 354 13.64 3.98 3.66
N SER A 355 12.59 3.17 3.62
CA SER A 355 12.10 2.40 4.76
C SER A 355 12.21 0.90 4.45
N LEU A 356 12.73 0.13 5.40
CA LEU A 356 12.84 -1.33 5.34
C LEU A 356 12.04 -1.95 6.47
N LEU A 357 11.01 -2.72 6.13
CA LEU A 357 10.26 -3.53 7.08
C LEU A 357 10.75 -4.99 6.95
N SER A 358 11.50 -5.47 7.93
CA SER A 358 12.17 -6.78 7.89
C SER A 358 11.55 -7.76 8.89
N PHE A 359 11.55 -9.05 8.55
CA PHE A 359 10.83 -10.08 9.28
C PHE A 359 11.78 -11.20 9.69
N ASP A 360 11.63 -11.69 10.92
CA ASP A 360 12.33 -12.87 11.41
C ASP A 360 11.92 -14.11 10.58
N PRO A 361 12.85 -14.72 9.80
CA PRO A 361 12.54 -15.87 8.96
C PRO A 361 12.18 -17.12 9.78
N ALA A 362 12.48 -17.16 11.08
CA ALA A 362 12.03 -18.23 11.97
C ALA A 362 10.57 -18.09 12.39
N ARG A 363 9.93 -16.95 12.10
CA ARG A 363 8.53 -16.65 12.47
C ARG A 363 7.63 -16.41 11.28
N TYR A 364 8.17 -15.90 10.17
CA TYR A 364 7.39 -15.52 9.00
C TYR A 364 7.96 -16.09 7.71
N ALA A 365 7.06 -16.50 6.80
CA ALA A 365 7.38 -16.85 5.42
C ALA A 365 6.66 -15.90 4.44
N PRO A 366 7.31 -15.49 3.35
CA PRO A 366 6.66 -14.78 2.26
C PRO A 366 5.80 -15.73 1.40
N HIS A 367 4.62 -15.24 1.00
CA HIS A 367 3.70 -15.92 0.10
C HIS A 367 3.14 -14.96 -0.95
N VAL A 368 2.84 -15.47 -2.14
CA VAL A 368 2.12 -14.73 -3.18
C VAL A 368 0.63 -14.92 -2.97
N VAL A 369 -0.09 -13.80 -2.80
CA VAL A 369 -1.56 -13.79 -2.68
C VAL A 369 -2.15 -13.03 -3.86
N ALA A 370 -3.13 -13.65 -4.51
CA ALA A 370 -3.85 -13.05 -5.64
C ALA A 370 -5.32 -12.76 -5.29
N ALA A 371 -5.84 -11.66 -5.83
CA ALA A 371 -7.26 -11.39 -5.89
C ALA A 371 -7.95 -12.37 -6.87
N PRO A 372 -9.29 -12.51 -6.81
CA PRO A 372 -10.03 -13.22 -7.86
C PRO A 372 -9.67 -12.68 -9.26
N SER A 373 -9.66 -13.56 -10.27
CA SER A 373 -9.30 -13.17 -11.64
C SER A 373 -10.17 -12.01 -12.13
N GLY A 374 -9.53 -10.99 -12.71
CA GLY A 374 -10.21 -9.80 -13.21
C GLY A 374 -10.67 -8.81 -12.12
N SER A 375 -10.18 -8.96 -10.88
CA SER A 375 -10.47 -8.06 -9.77
C SER A 375 -9.18 -7.58 -9.09
N ALA A 376 -9.31 -6.54 -8.27
CA ALA A 376 -8.22 -5.97 -7.49
C ALA A 376 -8.70 -5.68 -6.06
N LEU A 377 -7.81 -5.86 -5.09
CA LEU A 377 -8.07 -5.63 -3.66
C LEU A 377 -7.00 -4.70 -3.08
N SER A 378 -7.29 -4.04 -1.97
CA SER A 378 -6.25 -3.35 -1.22
C SER A 378 -5.20 -4.34 -0.69
N VAL A 379 -3.97 -3.87 -0.46
CA VAL A 379 -2.93 -4.74 0.12
C VAL A 379 -3.33 -5.24 1.50
N ALA A 380 -4.01 -4.44 2.33
CA ALA A 380 -4.51 -4.91 3.63
C ALA A 380 -5.52 -6.06 3.50
N GLU A 381 -6.44 -6.00 2.52
CA GLU A 381 -7.36 -7.12 2.25
C GLU A 381 -6.62 -8.36 1.74
N LEU A 382 -5.57 -8.20 0.92
CA LEU A 382 -4.74 -9.32 0.47
C LEU A 382 -3.94 -9.94 1.64
N VAL A 383 -3.44 -9.12 2.56
CA VAL A 383 -2.78 -9.59 3.78
C VAL A 383 -3.76 -10.38 4.65
N ALA A 384 -4.96 -9.84 4.91
CA ALA A 384 -5.99 -10.54 5.67
C ALA A 384 -6.40 -11.86 4.99
N ARG A 385 -6.61 -11.85 3.67
CA ARG A 385 -6.94 -13.05 2.87
C ARG A 385 -5.85 -14.11 2.92
N GLY A 386 -4.59 -13.68 2.94
CA GLY A 386 -3.42 -14.56 3.07
C GLY A 386 -3.14 -15.05 4.49
N GLY A 387 -3.89 -14.58 5.50
CA GLY A 387 -3.57 -14.84 6.90
C GLY A 387 -2.23 -14.23 7.36
N GLY A 388 -1.79 -13.17 6.69
CA GLY A 388 -0.52 -12.52 6.97
C GLY A 388 -0.60 -11.39 7.98
N VAL A 389 0.56 -10.89 8.38
CA VAL A 389 0.70 -9.72 9.26
C VAL A 389 1.19 -8.49 8.52
N ALA A 390 1.70 -8.63 7.30
CA ALA A 390 2.19 -7.54 6.49
C ALA A 390 2.21 -7.93 5.02
N GLY A 391 2.32 -6.95 4.14
CA GLY A 391 2.44 -7.21 2.71
C GLY A 391 2.82 -5.99 1.89
N VAL A 392 3.30 -6.27 0.69
CA VAL A 392 3.62 -5.29 -0.35
C VAL A 392 2.84 -5.63 -1.61
N ASN A 393 2.43 -4.64 -2.40
CA ASN A 393 1.84 -4.93 -3.71
C ASN A 393 2.81 -5.73 -4.59
N GLY A 394 2.27 -6.53 -5.51
CA GLY A 394 3.05 -7.42 -6.36
C GLY A 394 3.41 -6.82 -7.73
N GLY A 395 3.26 -7.65 -8.77
CA GLY A 395 3.70 -7.35 -10.13
C GLY A 395 2.77 -6.43 -10.91
N TYR A 396 3.23 -6.07 -12.12
CA TYR A 396 2.47 -5.20 -13.03
C TYR A 396 1.16 -5.84 -13.48
N PHE A 397 0.16 -5.00 -13.74
CA PHE A 397 -1.15 -5.41 -14.21
C PHE A 397 -1.75 -4.37 -15.15
N ASP A 398 -2.74 -4.80 -15.93
CA ASP A 398 -3.54 -3.92 -16.77
C ASP A 398 -4.66 -3.28 -15.92
N PRO A 399 -4.66 -1.96 -15.67
CA PRO A 399 -5.61 -1.35 -14.74
C PRO A 399 -7.10 -1.53 -15.11
N PRO A 400 -7.52 -1.43 -16.39
CA PRO A 400 -8.91 -1.65 -16.77
C PRO A 400 -9.42 -3.07 -16.48
N SER A 401 -8.61 -4.10 -16.72
CA SER A 401 -9.03 -5.50 -16.52
C SER A 401 -8.61 -6.10 -15.18
N SER A 402 -7.71 -5.44 -14.45
CA SER A 402 -7.06 -6.00 -13.25
C SER A 402 -6.34 -7.34 -13.48
N LEU A 403 -5.99 -7.65 -14.73
CA LEU A 403 -5.25 -8.88 -15.04
C LEU A 403 -3.74 -8.63 -14.91
N PRO A 404 -2.98 -9.56 -14.29
CA PRO A 404 -1.53 -9.47 -14.26
C PRO A 404 -0.94 -9.46 -15.68
N VAL A 405 0.11 -8.66 -15.88
CA VAL A 405 0.80 -8.54 -17.18
C VAL A 405 1.84 -9.65 -17.39
N ASP A 406 2.30 -10.25 -16.31
CA ASP A 406 3.37 -11.25 -16.34
C ASP A 406 3.07 -12.39 -15.36
N PHE A 407 4.05 -13.28 -15.18
CA PHE A 407 4.01 -14.49 -14.38
C PHE A 407 3.44 -14.24 -12.98
N VAL A 408 2.44 -15.03 -12.62
CA VAL A 408 1.97 -15.19 -11.24
C VAL A 408 1.68 -16.66 -11.04
N ALA A 409 2.28 -17.27 -10.02
CA ALA A 409 1.98 -18.61 -9.57
C ALA A 409 1.71 -18.64 -8.06
N VAL A 410 0.72 -19.43 -7.68
CA VAL A 410 0.30 -19.64 -6.28
C VAL A 410 0.06 -21.13 -6.07
N GLY A 411 0.62 -21.71 -5.01
CA GLY A 411 0.42 -23.12 -4.65
C GLY A 411 0.76 -24.12 -5.77
N GLY A 412 1.82 -23.84 -6.54
CA GLY A 412 2.28 -24.66 -7.67
C GLY A 412 1.46 -24.50 -8.95
N ARG A 413 0.52 -23.54 -8.99
CA ARG A 413 -0.36 -23.30 -10.13
C ARG A 413 -0.06 -21.94 -10.75
N LEU A 414 0.19 -21.94 -12.06
CA LEU A 414 0.37 -20.75 -12.87
C LEU A 414 -0.99 -20.10 -13.14
N LEU A 415 -1.20 -18.90 -12.58
CA LEU A 415 -2.42 -18.10 -12.70
C LEU A 415 -2.35 -17.10 -13.87
N SER A 416 -1.15 -16.61 -14.16
CA SER A 416 -0.89 -15.68 -15.27
C SER A 416 0.35 -16.12 -16.06
N ALA A 417 0.30 -15.98 -17.38
CA ALA A 417 1.40 -16.35 -18.27
C ALA A 417 2.63 -15.47 -18.07
N SER A 418 3.80 -16.00 -18.41
CA SER A 418 5.06 -15.26 -18.35
C SER A 418 5.47 -14.62 -19.67
N LEU A 419 6.04 -13.41 -19.58
CA LEU A 419 6.80 -12.75 -20.64
C LEU A 419 8.23 -13.28 -20.78
N GLU A 420 8.68 -14.16 -19.86
CA GLU A 420 9.95 -14.92 -19.89
C GLU A 420 11.24 -14.09 -19.89
N ARG A 421 11.14 -12.80 -19.55
CA ARG A 421 12.29 -11.86 -19.59
C ARG A 421 12.46 -11.01 -18.35
N ARG A 422 11.41 -10.83 -17.56
CA ARG A 422 11.42 -9.93 -16.40
C ARG A 422 11.94 -10.63 -15.14
N GLY A 423 12.47 -9.83 -14.22
CA GLY A 423 12.86 -10.24 -12.90
C GLY A 423 11.69 -10.85 -12.16
N THR A 424 11.96 -11.97 -11.52
CA THR A 424 11.01 -12.78 -10.79
C THR A 424 11.55 -13.08 -9.41
N VAL A 425 10.65 -13.08 -8.43
CA VAL A 425 10.90 -13.69 -7.13
C VAL A 425 9.98 -14.90 -7.00
N GLY A 426 10.56 -16.03 -6.61
CA GLY A 426 9.85 -17.26 -6.28
C GLY A 426 10.06 -17.62 -4.81
N PHE A 427 9.11 -18.37 -4.27
CA PHE A 427 9.17 -18.94 -2.93
C PHE A 427 8.96 -20.44 -3.00
N ASP A 428 9.81 -21.20 -2.33
CA ASP A 428 9.58 -22.63 -2.13
C ASP A 428 8.52 -22.88 -1.03
N ALA A 429 8.31 -24.15 -0.67
CA ALA A 429 7.32 -24.51 0.34
C ALA A 429 7.69 -24.04 1.76
N GLN A 430 8.94 -23.67 2.00
CA GLN A 430 9.48 -23.18 3.27
C GLN A 430 9.53 -21.64 3.31
N GLY A 431 9.18 -20.97 2.20
CA GLY A 431 9.28 -19.51 2.08
C GLY A 431 10.68 -19.01 1.72
N ALA A 432 11.61 -19.90 1.35
CA ALA A 432 12.92 -19.47 0.88
C ALA A 432 12.78 -18.76 -0.47
N ALA A 433 13.34 -17.55 -0.56
CA ALA A 433 13.23 -16.71 -1.74
C ALA A 433 14.29 -17.09 -2.79
N LEU A 434 13.87 -17.14 -4.06
CA LEU A 434 14.75 -17.30 -5.21
C LEU A 434 14.51 -16.14 -6.19
N PHE A 435 15.58 -15.45 -6.57
CA PHE A 435 15.55 -14.33 -7.51
C PHE A 435 16.13 -14.75 -8.86
N GLY A 436 15.52 -14.33 -9.96
CA GLY A 436 16.01 -14.70 -11.28
C GLY A 436 15.01 -14.46 -12.41
N PHE A 437 15.15 -15.25 -13.48
CA PHE A 437 14.46 -15.04 -14.76
C PHE A 437 13.96 -16.38 -15.33
N PRO A 438 13.01 -17.04 -14.66
CA PRO A 438 12.45 -18.31 -15.09
C PRO A 438 11.60 -18.16 -16.35
N ARG A 439 11.29 -19.30 -16.99
CA ARG A 439 10.35 -19.38 -18.12
C ARG A 439 9.21 -20.35 -17.80
N PRO A 440 8.30 -19.97 -16.90
CA PRO A 440 7.26 -20.88 -16.43
C PRO A 440 6.21 -21.15 -17.52
N ARG A 441 5.97 -22.43 -17.77
CA ARG A 441 4.97 -22.96 -18.69
C ARG A 441 4.28 -24.16 -18.07
N TYR A 442 3.01 -24.38 -18.38
CA TYR A 442 2.42 -25.69 -18.13
C TYR A 442 2.91 -26.68 -19.18
N MET A 443 3.29 -27.86 -18.72
CA MET A 443 3.63 -29.01 -19.54
C MET A 443 2.60 -30.11 -19.27
N LEU A 444 1.88 -30.51 -20.32
CA LEU A 444 0.95 -31.62 -20.29
C LEU A 444 1.70 -32.92 -20.64
N SER A 445 1.42 -34.00 -19.92
CA SER A 445 2.02 -35.30 -20.18
C SER A 445 1.00 -36.43 -20.11
N GLY A 446 1.15 -37.42 -20.98
CA GLY A 446 0.28 -38.60 -21.07
C GLY A 446 0.88 -39.65 -22.00
N ALA A 447 0.05 -40.59 -22.48
CA ALA A 447 0.49 -41.63 -23.42
C ALA A 447 1.07 -41.06 -24.73
N PHE A 448 0.73 -39.81 -25.07
CA PHE A 448 1.24 -39.08 -26.24
C PHE A 448 2.62 -38.43 -26.03
N GLY A 449 3.26 -38.64 -24.88
CA GLY A 449 4.48 -37.95 -24.49
C GLY A 449 4.16 -36.62 -23.79
N SER A 450 4.87 -35.55 -24.17
CA SER A 450 4.76 -34.24 -23.52
C SER A 450 4.37 -33.13 -24.52
N LEU A 451 3.56 -32.19 -24.06
CA LEU A 451 3.07 -31.05 -24.84
C LEU A 451 3.07 -29.77 -24.00
N THR A 452 3.69 -28.72 -24.51
CA THR A 452 3.70 -27.42 -23.85
C THR A 452 2.39 -26.67 -24.08
N VAL A 453 1.80 -26.13 -23.01
CA VAL A 453 0.66 -25.21 -23.10
C VAL A 453 1.15 -23.87 -23.63
N ASN A 454 0.45 -23.32 -24.65
CA ASN A 454 0.88 -22.09 -25.31
C ASN A 454 0.66 -20.85 -24.44
N THR A 455 -0.42 -20.79 -23.66
CA THR A 455 -0.77 -19.62 -22.86
C THR A 455 -1.67 -19.95 -21.67
N VAL A 456 -1.71 -19.07 -20.68
CA VAL A 456 -2.65 -19.13 -19.55
C VAL A 456 -3.64 -17.99 -19.68
N THR A 457 -4.90 -18.30 -19.97
CA THR A 457 -5.97 -17.32 -20.18
C THR A 457 -7.34 -17.98 -20.15
N SER A 458 -8.36 -17.24 -19.72
CA SER A 458 -9.76 -17.64 -19.87
C SER A 458 -10.32 -17.39 -21.26
N ARG A 459 -9.68 -16.52 -22.06
CA ARG A 459 -10.16 -16.15 -23.39
C ARG A 459 -10.08 -17.33 -24.36
N ALA A 460 -11.13 -17.54 -25.15
CA ALA A 460 -11.15 -18.54 -26.22
C ALA A 460 -10.04 -18.27 -27.24
N MET A 461 -9.16 -19.26 -27.45
CA MET A 461 -8.05 -19.18 -28.41
C MET A 461 -8.05 -20.41 -29.31
N PRO A 462 -8.86 -20.47 -30.39
CA PRO A 462 -8.98 -21.67 -31.23
C PRO A 462 -7.66 -22.15 -31.86
N LYS A 463 -6.68 -21.25 -31.98
CA LYS A 463 -5.36 -21.55 -32.53
C LYS A 463 -4.32 -21.96 -31.48
N LEU A 464 -4.68 -22.05 -30.20
CA LEU A 464 -3.74 -22.32 -29.13
C LEU A 464 -4.27 -23.40 -28.19
N LEU A 465 -3.36 -24.10 -27.51
CA LEU A 465 -3.64 -24.84 -26.30
C LEU A 465 -3.53 -23.86 -25.13
N SER A 466 -4.65 -23.54 -24.49
CA SER A 466 -4.67 -22.66 -23.32
C SER A 466 -4.95 -23.43 -22.04
N ALA A 467 -4.40 -22.95 -20.93
CA ALA A 467 -4.78 -23.39 -19.60
C ALA A 467 -5.42 -22.24 -18.80
N PHE A 468 -6.21 -22.60 -17.81
CA PHE A 468 -6.78 -21.67 -16.85
C PHE A 468 -6.92 -22.37 -15.50
N VAL A 469 -6.63 -21.65 -14.41
CA VAL A 469 -6.91 -22.14 -13.07
C VAL A 469 -8.27 -21.58 -12.67
N GLY A 470 -9.25 -22.47 -12.46
CA GLY A 470 -10.61 -22.09 -12.13
C GLY A 470 -10.70 -21.18 -10.92
N ASP A 471 -11.64 -20.25 -10.96
CA ASP A 471 -12.05 -19.38 -9.86
C ASP A 471 -13.52 -19.59 -9.46
N GLY A 472 -14.18 -20.59 -10.06
CA GLY A 472 -15.59 -20.92 -9.87
C GLY A 472 -16.58 -19.97 -10.55
N ARG A 473 -16.11 -18.99 -11.33
CA ARG A 473 -16.97 -17.92 -11.89
C ARG A 473 -16.67 -17.60 -13.35
N THR A 474 -15.41 -17.64 -13.75
CA THR A 474 -14.94 -17.29 -15.09
C THR A 474 -15.14 -18.46 -16.04
N ALA A 475 -15.92 -18.22 -17.11
CA ALA A 475 -16.07 -19.19 -18.19
C ALA A 475 -14.79 -19.27 -19.04
N VAL A 476 -14.50 -20.48 -19.50
CA VAL A 476 -13.41 -20.77 -20.45
C VAL A 476 -13.96 -21.61 -21.61
N GLY A 477 -13.22 -21.67 -22.72
CA GLY A 477 -13.66 -22.36 -23.94
C GLY A 477 -14.42 -21.46 -24.90
N GLY A 478 -15.13 -22.07 -25.84
CA GLY A 478 -15.86 -21.39 -26.90
C GLY A 478 -16.31 -22.37 -27.97
N ALA A 479 -17.13 -21.90 -28.91
CA ALA A 479 -17.69 -22.74 -29.97
C ALA A 479 -16.62 -23.58 -30.69
N GLY A 480 -16.83 -24.89 -30.75
CA GLY A 480 -15.91 -25.84 -31.39
C GLY A 480 -14.67 -26.20 -30.56
N LEU A 481 -14.50 -25.65 -29.36
CA LEU A 481 -13.40 -25.98 -28.46
C LEU A 481 -13.82 -27.00 -27.41
N LEU A 482 -12.90 -27.91 -27.11
CA LEU A 482 -13.00 -28.86 -26.01
C LEU A 482 -12.26 -28.29 -24.79
N THR A 483 -12.92 -28.24 -23.64
CA THR A 483 -12.33 -27.90 -22.36
C THR A 483 -12.26 -29.15 -21.49
N LEU A 484 -11.05 -29.58 -21.15
CA LEU A 484 -10.79 -30.61 -20.17
C LEU A 484 -10.56 -29.96 -18.81
N THR A 485 -11.20 -30.45 -17.75
CA THR A 485 -10.88 -30.06 -16.37
C THR A 485 -10.19 -31.23 -15.68
N LEU A 486 -9.08 -30.94 -15.00
CA LEU A 486 -8.28 -31.94 -14.29
C LEU A 486 -8.69 -32.05 -12.82
N ASN A 487 -8.39 -33.18 -12.20
CA ASN A 487 -8.52 -33.36 -10.75
C ASN A 487 -7.59 -32.41 -9.97
N ALA A 488 -7.74 -32.37 -8.64
CA ALA A 488 -6.97 -31.48 -7.78
C ALA A 488 -5.44 -31.71 -7.85
N GLN A 489 -5.02 -32.95 -8.13
CA GLN A 489 -3.62 -33.34 -8.32
C GLN A 489 -3.10 -33.04 -9.74
N ALA A 490 -3.98 -32.59 -10.65
CA ALA A 490 -3.68 -32.34 -12.05
C ALA A 490 -3.08 -33.57 -12.78
N THR A 491 -3.63 -34.77 -12.54
CA THR A 491 -3.14 -36.05 -13.10
C THR A 491 -4.18 -36.81 -13.95
N ALA A 492 -5.46 -36.45 -13.88
CA ALA A 492 -6.51 -37.09 -14.66
C ALA A 492 -7.63 -36.12 -15.03
N VAL A 493 -8.29 -36.38 -16.16
CA VAL A 493 -9.45 -35.63 -16.62
C VAL A 493 -10.67 -35.99 -15.76
N VAL A 494 -11.29 -35.01 -15.11
CA VAL A 494 -12.54 -35.18 -14.35
C VAL A 494 -13.77 -34.67 -15.12
N ARG A 495 -13.56 -33.80 -16.10
CA ARG A 495 -14.63 -33.25 -16.95
C ARG A 495 -14.11 -32.95 -18.35
N ALA A 496 -14.96 -33.15 -19.36
CA ALA A 496 -14.68 -32.82 -20.75
C ALA A 496 -15.92 -32.19 -21.37
N ASP A 497 -15.88 -30.89 -21.64
CA ASP A 497 -17.03 -30.12 -22.15
C ASP A 497 -16.72 -29.50 -23.52
N MET A 498 -17.62 -29.68 -24.47
CA MET A 498 -17.60 -28.93 -25.72
C MET A 498 -18.27 -27.57 -25.53
N ASN A 499 -17.76 -26.55 -26.20
CA ASN A 499 -18.30 -25.19 -26.24
C ASN A 499 -18.15 -24.39 -24.92
N GLY A 500 -17.29 -24.87 -24.02
CA GLY A 500 -16.87 -24.16 -22.81
C GLY A 500 -17.50 -24.64 -21.51
N SER A 501 -16.94 -24.17 -20.40
CA SER A 501 -17.38 -24.49 -19.03
C SER A 501 -16.90 -23.44 -18.04
N VAL A 502 -17.45 -23.45 -16.82
CA VAL A 502 -16.95 -22.66 -15.68
C VAL A 502 -16.23 -23.61 -14.73
N PRO A 503 -14.89 -23.61 -14.69
CA PRO A 503 -14.13 -24.52 -13.84
C PRO A 503 -14.27 -24.18 -12.36
N ALA A 504 -14.39 -25.20 -11.52
CA ALA A 504 -14.36 -25.03 -10.07
C ALA A 504 -13.04 -24.41 -9.59
N ALA A 505 -13.11 -23.68 -8.48
CA ALA A 505 -11.95 -22.97 -7.93
C ALA A 505 -10.75 -23.91 -7.70
N GLY A 506 -9.57 -23.51 -8.17
CA GLY A 506 -8.30 -24.23 -7.97
C GLY A 506 -8.07 -25.43 -8.89
N LEU A 507 -9.03 -25.85 -9.72
CA LEU A 507 -8.81 -26.89 -10.73
C LEU A 507 -8.18 -26.30 -11.99
N ILE A 508 -7.28 -27.05 -12.63
CA ILE A 508 -6.71 -26.67 -13.92
C ILE A 508 -7.66 -27.14 -15.01
N SER A 509 -8.04 -26.22 -15.91
CA SER A 509 -8.71 -26.53 -17.15
C SER A 509 -7.82 -26.23 -18.34
N VAL A 510 -7.89 -27.09 -19.34
CA VAL A 510 -7.13 -27.01 -20.59
C VAL A 510 -8.13 -26.93 -21.74
N THR A 511 -8.01 -25.92 -22.58
CA THR A 511 -8.92 -25.65 -23.69
C THR A 511 -8.19 -25.70 -25.02
N PHE A 512 -8.76 -26.38 -26.01
CA PHE A 512 -8.16 -26.51 -27.33
C PHE A 512 -9.17 -26.91 -28.42
N ASP A 513 -8.77 -26.74 -29.68
CA ASP A 513 -9.46 -27.34 -30.82
C ASP A 513 -9.05 -28.81 -30.97
N PRO A 514 -9.99 -29.78 -30.84
CA PRO A 514 -9.68 -31.20 -30.87
C PRO A 514 -9.15 -31.70 -32.21
N SER A 515 -9.35 -30.96 -33.31
CA SER A 515 -8.77 -31.27 -34.62
C SER A 515 -7.28 -30.93 -34.70
N ARG A 516 -6.84 -29.90 -33.97
CA ARG A 516 -5.43 -29.44 -33.93
C ARG A 516 -4.59 -30.18 -32.91
N PHE A 517 -5.22 -30.69 -31.85
CA PHE A 517 -4.57 -31.48 -30.81
C PHE A 517 -5.23 -32.87 -30.66
N PRO A 518 -5.22 -33.71 -31.72
CA PRO A 518 -5.91 -35.00 -31.72
C PRO A 518 -5.33 -36.01 -30.72
N GLN A 519 -4.10 -35.80 -30.24
CA GLN A 519 -3.41 -36.65 -29.27
C GLN A 519 -3.88 -36.45 -27.83
N LEU A 520 -4.55 -35.33 -27.52
CA LEU A 520 -5.06 -35.08 -26.18
C LEU A 520 -6.31 -35.93 -25.89
N PRO A 521 -6.48 -36.41 -24.64
CA PRO A 521 -7.61 -37.26 -24.29
C PRO A 521 -8.95 -36.52 -24.41
N ARG A 522 -10.02 -37.29 -24.60
CA ARG A 522 -11.38 -36.76 -24.78
C ARG A 522 -12.39 -37.30 -23.77
N THR A 523 -11.97 -38.22 -22.90
CA THR A 523 -12.85 -38.94 -21.98
C THR A 523 -12.48 -38.63 -20.54
N VAL A 524 -13.51 -38.57 -19.69
CA VAL A 524 -13.35 -38.51 -18.24
C VAL A 524 -12.61 -39.78 -17.75
N GLY A 525 -11.75 -39.62 -16.76
CA GLY A 525 -10.89 -40.67 -16.22
C GLY A 525 -9.58 -40.89 -16.99
N ALA A 526 -9.42 -40.29 -18.17
CA ALA A 526 -8.18 -40.44 -18.93
C ALA A 526 -6.99 -39.81 -18.19
N PRO A 527 -5.81 -40.48 -18.18
CA PRO A 527 -4.61 -39.93 -17.57
C PRO A 527 -4.13 -38.70 -18.36
N LEU A 528 -3.94 -37.59 -17.65
CA LEU A 528 -3.40 -36.35 -18.19
C LEU A 528 -2.76 -35.57 -17.05
N GLN A 529 -1.44 -35.51 -17.05
CA GLN A 529 -0.69 -34.77 -16.05
C GLN A 529 -0.44 -33.35 -16.54
N ALA A 530 -0.77 -32.33 -15.74
CA ALA A 530 -0.30 -30.96 -15.95
C ALA A 530 0.69 -30.61 -14.85
N SER A 531 1.89 -30.20 -15.27
CA SER A 531 2.96 -29.77 -14.36
C SER A 531 3.42 -28.37 -14.71
N LEU A 532 3.77 -27.58 -13.72
CA LEU A 532 4.43 -26.29 -13.93
C LEU A 532 5.93 -26.54 -14.09
N ASN A 533 6.48 -26.14 -15.24
CA ASN A 533 7.89 -26.26 -15.55
C ASN A 533 8.50 -24.86 -15.74
N TYR A 534 9.58 -24.57 -15.01
CA TYR A 534 10.24 -23.25 -15.03
C TYR A 534 11.36 -23.11 -16.06
N GLN A 535 11.71 -24.19 -16.77
CA GLN A 535 12.84 -24.34 -17.70
C GLN A 535 14.21 -23.95 -17.12
N VAL A 536 14.31 -23.94 -15.80
CA VAL A 536 15.51 -23.62 -15.03
C VAL A 536 15.54 -24.58 -13.82
N PRO A 537 16.58 -25.41 -13.63
CA PRO A 537 16.59 -26.48 -12.61
C PRO A 537 16.41 -25.99 -11.17
N GLU A 538 17.03 -24.88 -10.79
CA GLU A 538 16.95 -24.33 -9.44
C GLU A 538 15.55 -23.81 -9.08
N TRP A 539 14.70 -23.57 -10.08
CA TRP A 539 13.31 -23.12 -9.88
C TRP A 539 12.31 -24.26 -9.67
N GLN A 540 12.71 -25.53 -9.77
CA GLN A 540 11.75 -26.65 -9.70
C GLN A 540 11.12 -26.84 -8.31
N GLN A 541 11.74 -26.31 -7.26
CA GLN A 541 11.19 -26.32 -5.90
C GLN A 541 10.27 -25.14 -5.61
N VAL A 542 10.27 -24.13 -6.48
CA VAL A 542 9.41 -22.95 -6.34
C VAL A 542 7.94 -23.37 -6.46
N ARG A 543 7.14 -22.93 -5.50
CA ARG A 543 5.68 -23.17 -5.46
C ARG A 543 4.91 -21.92 -5.77
N GLU A 544 5.44 -20.78 -5.38
CA GLU A 544 4.80 -19.49 -5.54
C GLU A 544 5.78 -18.54 -6.20
N GLY A 545 5.30 -17.59 -6.98
CA GLY A 545 6.20 -16.61 -7.54
C GLY A 545 5.46 -15.57 -8.36
N LEU A 546 6.10 -14.44 -8.53
CA LEU A 546 5.58 -13.38 -9.38
C LEU A 546 6.70 -12.65 -10.10
N SER A 547 6.43 -12.28 -11.34
CA SER A 547 7.29 -11.39 -12.11
C SER A 547 6.84 -9.95 -11.94
N ALA A 548 7.82 -9.08 -11.80
CA ALA A 548 7.62 -7.65 -11.81
C ALA A 548 8.77 -7.01 -12.56
N GLY A 549 9.86 -6.70 -11.85
CA GLY A 549 11.08 -6.16 -12.42
C GLY A 549 11.08 -4.64 -12.51
N PRO A 550 12.23 -4.03 -12.83
CA PRO A 550 13.52 -4.67 -13.00
C PRO A 550 14.09 -5.32 -11.73
N MET A 551 14.98 -6.30 -11.91
CA MET A 551 15.86 -6.76 -10.83
C MET A 551 16.76 -5.59 -10.42
N LEU A 552 16.82 -5.27 -9.14
CA LEU A 552 17.60 -4.14 -8.64
C LEU A 552 18.98 -4.60 -8.16
N LEU A 553 18.98 -5.61 -7.27
CA LEU A 553 20.18 -6.14 -6.63
C LEU A 553 20.21 -7.66 -6.72
N GLN A 554 21.41 -8.21 -6.86
CA GLN A 554 21.66 -9.64 -6.71
C GLN A 554 23.03 -9.86 -6.06
N GLY A 555 23.09 -10.64 -4.99
CA GLY A 555 24.34 -10.91 -4.26
C GLY A 555 25.03 -9.66 -3.69
N GLY A 556 24.27 -8.61 -3.39
CA GLY A 556 24.74 -7.31 -2.89
C GLY A 556 25.07 -6.29 -3.98
N GLU A 557 25.11 -6.69 -5.24
CA GLU A 557 25.52 -5.84 -6.36
C GLU A 557 24.33 -5.29 -7.14
N ILE A 558 24.48 -4.09 -7.70
CA ILE A 558 23.47 -3.49 -8.59
C ILE A 558 23.48 -4.21 -9.94
N VAL A 559 22.37 -4.89 -10.25
CA VAL A 559 22.19 -5.66 -11.51
C VAL A 559 21.10 -5.08 -12.41
N LEU A 560 20.65 -3.86 -12.11
CA LEU A 560 19.62 -3.13 -12.85
C LEU A 560 19.94 -3.05 -14.35
N ASN A 561 19.15 -3.75 -15.17
CA ASN A 561 19.28 -3.77 -16.62
C ASN A 561 17.90 -3.65 -17.32
N PRO A 562 17.42 -2.42 -17.59
CA PRO A 562 16.13 -2.21 -18.24
C PRO A 562 16.02 -2.86 -19.61
N GLU A 563 17.08 -2.80 -20.42
CA GLU A 563 17.06 -3.29 -21.81
C GLU A 563 16.82 -4.81 -21.84
N ARG A 564 17.54 -5.55 -21.01
CA ARG A 564 17.40 -7.00 -20.87
C ARG A 564 15.97 -7.40 -20.51
N GLU A 565 15.35 -6.64 -19.62
CA GLU A 565 13.99 -6.88 -19.14
C GLU A 565 12.91 -6.17 -19.98
N ALA A 566 13.30 -5.57 -21.11
CA ALA A 566 12.44 -4.85 -22.05
C ALA A 566 11.63 -3.71 -21.43
N PHE A 567 12.21 -3.01 -20.44
CA PHE A 567 11.64 -1.78 -19.91
C PHE A 567 12.01 -0.58 -20.79
N ASN A 568 11.00 0.18 -21.20
CA ASN A 568 11.21 1.45 -21.87
C ASN A 568 11.45 2.56 -20.83
N VAL A 569 12.72 2.97 -20.70
CA VAL A 569 13.16 4.01 -19.75
C VAL A 569 12.61 5.40 -20.06
N LEU A 570 12.03 5.62 -21.24
CA LEU A 570 11.41 6.88 -21.65
C LEU A 570 9.92 6.97 -21.27
N THR A 571 9.35 5.93 -20.66
CA THR A 571 7.92 5.86 -20.32
C THR A 571 7.67 6.05 -18.82
N GLY A 572 6.39 6.17 -18.46
CA GLY A 572 5.95 6.39 -17.08
C GLY A 572 6.36 5.31 -16.07
N VAL A 573 6.81 4.11 -16.50
CA VAL A 573 7.30 3.06 -15.59
C VAL A 573 8.64 3.43 -14.97
N TRP A 574 9.44 4.26 -15.64
CA TRP A 574 10.79 4.64 -15.20
C TRP A 574 10.84 6.01 -14.50
N ARG A 575 9.72 6.75 -14.48
CA ARG A 575 9.67 8.09 -13.89
C ARG A 575 9.97 8.07 -12.39
N PRO A 576 10.53 9.16 -11.84
CA PRO A 576 10.66 9.33 -10.41
C PRO A 576 9.29 9.25 -9.72
N THR A 577 9.14 8.31 -8.78
CA THR A 577 7.89 8.12 -8.02
C THR A 577 8.15 7.27 -6.77
N ARG A 578 7.11 6.91 -6.02
CA ARG A 578 7.21 5.95 -4.92
C ARG A 578 7.64 4.59 -5.46
N GLN A 579 8.67 4.00 -4.87
CA GLN A 579 9.16 2.69 -5.29
C GLN A 579 8.96 1.66 -4.18
N VAL A 580 8.69 0.42 -4.58
CA VAL A 580 8.60 -0.72 -3.67
C VAL A 580 9.37 -1.90 -4.21
N ALA A 581 9.91 -2.71 -3.32
CA ALA A 581 10.59 -3.95 -3.65
C ALA A 581 10.35 -5.01 -2.58
N PHE A 582 10.43 -6.26 -3.00
CA PHE A 582 10.73 -7.36 -2.09
C PHE A 582 12.25 -7.59 -2.10
N ALA A 583 12.83 -7.75 -0.92
CA ALA A 583 14.27 -7.77 -0.74
C ALA A 583 14.71 -8.76 0.33
N ILE A 584 15.99 -9.11 0.31
CA ILE A 584 16.67 -9.83 1.39
C ILE A 584 17.66 -8.89 2.06
N TYR A 585 17.42 -8.56 3.33
CA TYR A 585 18.30 -7.70 4.12
C TYR A 585 18.84 -8.48 5.31
N LYS A 586 20.16 -8.69 5.36
CA LYS A 586 20.82 -9.48 6.43
C LYS A 586 20.17 -10.87 6.63
N GLY A 587 19.84 -11.54 5.52
CA GLY A 587 19.19 -12.85 5.54
C GLY A 587 17.70 -12.84 5.92
N GLN A 588 17.10 -11.67 6.16
CA GLN A 588 15.68 -11.53 6.47
C GLN A 588 14.88 -11.16 5.22
N PRO A 589 13.69 -11.74 5.00
CA PRO A 589 12.76 -11.20 4.03
C PRO A 589 12.34 -9.79 4.45
N THR A 590 12.34 -8.86 3.49
CA THR A 590 12.18 -7.43 3.74
C THR A 590 11.29 -6.80 2.68
N LEU A 591 10.33 -6.00 3.13
CA LEU A 591 9.54 -5.10 2.30
C LEU A 591 10.24 -3.74 2.28
N ALA A 592 10.69 -3.30 1.12
CA ALA A 592 11.37 -2.02 0.96
C ALA A 592 10.45 -1.00 0.31
N PHE A 593 10.45 0.23 0.84
CA PHE A 593 9.69 1.36 0.32
C PHE A 593 10.61 2.58 0.21
N LEU A 594 10.70 3.18 -0.98
CA LEU A 594 11.34 4.46 -1.21
C LEU A 594 10.28 5.52 -1.47
N GLU A 595 10.28 6.57 -0.66
CA GLU A 595 9.26 7.61 -0.71
C GLU A 595 9.20 8.32 -2.08
N PHE A 596 10.36 8.54 -2.71
CA PHE A 596 10.45 9.12 -4.04
C PHE A 596 11.80 8.85 -4.69
N GLY A 597 11.82 8.33 -5.91
CA GLY A 597 13.05 8.17 -6.71
C GLY A 597 12.81 7.42 -8.01
N THR A 598 13.83 7.29 -8.85
CA THR A 598 13.82 6.39 -10.02
C THR A 598 14.23 4.97 -9.60
N PRO A 599 14.12 3.96 -10.49
CA PRO A 599 14.68 2.63 -10.25
C PRO A 599 16.17 2.65 -9.87
N GLU A 600 16.98 3.51 -10.51
CA GLU A 600 18.42 3.65 -10.20
C GLU A 600 18.66 4.22 -8.81
N THR A 601 17.91 5.26 -8.42
CA THR A 601 18.00 5.83 -7.08
C THR A 601 17.60 4.80 -6.03
N PHE A 602 16.60 3.97 -6.34
CA PHE A 602 16.18 2.91 -5.43
C PHE A 602 17.21 1.79 -5.31
N ALA A 603 17.78 1.32 -6.42
CA ALA A 603 18.86 0.34 -6.41
C ALA A 603 20.08 0.82 -5.60
N ARG A 604 20.52 2.06 -5.82
CA ARG A 604 21.61 2.67 -5.02
C ARG A 604 21.27 2.78 -3.54
N ALA A 605 20.05 3.21 -3.20
CA ALA A 605 19.64 3.32 -1.80
C ALA A 605 19.67 1.96 -1.09
N LEU A 606 19.17 0.90 -1.75
CA LEU A 606 19.20 -0.46 -1.21
C LEU A 606 20.64 -1.01 -1.08
N HIS A 607 21.48 -0.78 -2.10
CA HIS A 607 22.88 -1.19 -2.08
C HIS A 607 23.64 -0.53 -0.92
N ASN A 608 23.49 0.78 -0.75
CA ASN A 608 24.19 1.55 0.28
C ASN A 608 23.85 1.11 1.71
N VAL A 609 22.67 0.55 1.94
CA VAL A 609 22.28 0.05 3.28
C VAL A 609 22.61 -1.43 3.47
N GLY A 610 23.10 -2.14 2.45
CA GLY A 610 23.55 -3.53 2.51
C GLY A 610 22.46 -4.57 2.23
N VAL A 611 21.49 -4.25 1.37
CA VAL A 611 20.53 -5.25 0.86
C VAL A 611 21.25 -6.22 -0.09
N GLN A 612 20.95 -7.52 0.03
CA GLN A 612 21.60 -8.60 -0.73
C GLN A 612 20.92 -8.79 -2.08
N ASP A 613 19.63 -9.11 -2.08
CA ASP A 613 18.84 -9.32 -3.29
C ASP A 613 17.61 -8.42 -3.23
N ALA A 614 17.19 -7.89 -4.37
CA ALA A 614 16.01 -7.05 -4.44
C ALA A 614 15.36 -7.05 -5.82
N LEU A 615 14.05 -7.32 -5.84
CA LEU A 615 13.22 -7.21 -7.03
C LEU A 615 12.27 -6.02 -6.88
N ARG A 616 12.30 -5.09 -7.85
CA ARG A 616 11.33 -4.01 -7.91
C ARG A 616 9.94 -4.55 -8.25
N LEU A 617 8.93 -4.02 -7.55
CA LEU A 617 7.52 -4.35 -7.72
C LEU A 617 6.79 -3.18 -8.43
N ASP A 618 5.48 -3.28 -8.62
CA ASP A 618 4.72 -2.20 -9.27
C ASP A 618 4.76 -0.91 -8.43
N SER A 619 5.02 0.22 -9.06
CA SER A 619 5.37 1.49 -8.39
C SER A 619 4.30 2.56 -8.60
N GLY A 620 4.55 3.77 -8.09
CA GLY A 620 3.64 4.90 -8.30
C GLY A 620 2.40 4.81 -7.42
N SER A 621 1.20 4.91 -8.00
CA SER A 621 -0.04 4.82 -7.22
C SER A 621 -0.38 3.41 -6.76
N SER A 622 0.34 2.39 -7.21
CA SER A 622 0.22 1.01 -6.70
C SER A 622 1.14 0.74 -5.50
N ALA A 623 2.20 1.56 -5.31
CA ALA A 623 3.26 1.32 -4.34
C ALA A 623 2.72 1.37 -2.91
N THR A 624 2.65 0.21 -2.26
CA THR A 624 2.02 0.05 -0.94
C THR A 624 2.80 -0.95 -0.10
N VAL A 625 3.09 -0.58 1.14
CA VAL A 625 3.55 -1.52 2.16
C VAL A 625 2.65 -1.36 3.37
N PHE A 626 2.03 -2.45 3.78
CA PHE A 626 1.11 -2.53 4.91
C PHE A 626 1.65 -3.46 5.99
N VAL A 627 1.40 -3.14 7.25
CA VAL A 627 1.62 -4.00 8.41
C VAL A 627 0.43 -3.92 9.35
N SER A 628 0.00 -5.07 9.87
CA SER A 628 -1.03 -5.20 10.89
C SER A 628 -0.55 -4.63 12.23
N GLY A 629 -1.48 -4.48 13.19
CA GLY A 629 -1.23 -3.75 14.42
C GLY A 629 -1.59 -2.28 14.26
N GLY A 630 -0.66 -1.38 14.54
CA GLY A 630 -0.89 0.06 14.39
C GLY A 630 -1.66 0.68 15.56
N TYR A 631 -2.46 1.71 15.27
CA TYR A 631 -3.26 2.42 16.28
C TYR A 631 -4.56 1.66 16.49
N LEU A 632 -4.62 0.81 17.52
CA LEU A 632 -5.81 0.01 17.88
C LEU A 632 -6.30 -0.90 16.73
N GLY A 633 -5.37 -1.51 15.99
CA GLY A 633 -5.68 -2.46 14.93
C GLY A 633 -6.01 -1.83 13.57
N THR A 634 -5.89 -0.51 13.41
CA THR A 634 -6.02 0.17 12.10
C THR A 634 -4.97 -0.26 11.07
N GLY A 635 -3.92 -0.96 11.51
CA GLY A 635 -2.74 -1.25 10.73
C GLY A 635 -1.88 0.01 10.51
N GLY A 636 -0.81 -0.15 9.74
CA GLY A 636 0.12 0.91 9.41
C GLY A 636 0.62 0.78 7.98
N TYR A 637 0.81 1.92 7.33
CA TYR A 637 1.29 2.02 5.96
C TYR A 637 2.59 2.82 5.91
N LEU A 638 3.54 2.36 5.10
CA LEU A 638 4.75 3.16 4.80
C LEU A 638 4.45 4.27 3.80
N ASN A 639 3.50 4.04 2.88
CA ASN A 639 3.04 5.05 1.94
C ASN A 639 2.26 6.17 2.65
N SER A 640 2.44 7.40 2.19
CA SER A 640 1.82 8.61 2.75
C SER A 640 0.48 8.99 2.11
N VAL A 641 0.05 8.24 1.09
CA VAL A 641 -1.23 8.43 0.37
C VAL A 641 -1.80 7.07 0.06
N TRP A 642 -3.14 6.95 -0.06
CA TRP A 642 -3.73 5.68 -0.44
C TRP A 642 -3.26 5.25 -1.82
N SER A 643 -2.98 3.96 -1.88
CA SER A 643 -2.66 3.29 -3.12
C SER A 643 -3.92 2.67 -3.71
N ARG A 644 -3.91 2.49 -5.03
CA ARG A 644 -5.00 1.79 -5.70
C ARG A 644 -5.02 0.31 -5.32
N PRO A 645 -6.19 -0.35 -5.42
CA PRO A 645 -6.27 -1.80 -5.38
C PRO A 645 -5.37 -2.46 -6.42
N VAL A 646 -4.83 -3.64 -6.09
CA VAL A 646 -3.92 -4.44 -6.92
C VAL A 646 -4.40 -5.89 -7.01
N PRO A 647 -4.07 -6.63 -8.09
CA PRO A 647 -4.53 -8.00 -8.25
C PRO A 647 -3.66 -9.04 -7.54
N ASN A 648 -2.47 -8.67 -7.09
CA ASN A 648 -1.59 -9.57 -6.33
C ASN A 648 -0.65 -8.80 -5.39
N ALA A 649 -0.17 -9.49 -4.37
CA ALA A 649 0.73 -8.99 -3.35
C ALA A 649 1.68 -10.10 -2.87
N ILE A 650 2.80 -9.70 -2.28
CA ILE A 650 3.65 -10.57 -1.46
C ILE A 650 3.26 -10.30 -0.01
N VAL A 651 2.87 -11.34 0.71
CA VAL A 651 2.34 -11.29 2.07
C VAL A 651 3.25 -12.09 3.01
N LEU A 652 3.55 -11.54 4.18
CA LEU A 652 4.35 -12.20 5.21
C LEU A 652 3.41 -12.89 6.19
N VAL A 653 3.45 -14.23 6.18
CA VAL A 653 2.53 -15.10 6.92
C VAL A 653 3.26 -15.73 8.10
N PRO A 654 2.69 -15.71 9.32
CA PRO A 654 3.25 -16.45 10.46
C PRO A 654 3.39 -17.94 10.12
N LEU A 655 4.52 -18.57 10.43
CA LEU A 655 4.77 -19.98 10.12
C LEU A 655 3.76 -20.94 10.77
N ASP A 656 3.24 -20.59 11.96
CA ASP A 656 2.21 -21.36 12.64
C ASP A 656 0.85 -21.28 11.90
N SER A 657 0.56 -20.14 11.29
CA SER A 657 -0.60 -19.95 10.40
C SER A 657 -0.38 -20.63 9.04
N ALA A 658 0.84 -20.64 8.51
CA ALA A 658 1.18 -21.28 7.24
C ALA A 658 0.98 -22.81 7.30
N LYS A 659 1.30 -23.45 8.44
CA LYS A 659 0.97 -24.87 8.68
C LYS A 659 -0.54 -25.13 8.62
N ALA A 660 -1.36 -24.21 9.16
CA ALA A 660 -2.82 -24.30 9.12
C ALA A 660 -3.40 -24.10 7.71
N LEU A 661 -2.83 -23.21 6.89
CA LEU A 661 -3.22 -23.03 5.47
C LEU A 661 -2.86 -24.26 4.63
N GLY A 662 -1.71 -24.89 4.88
CA GLY A 662 -1.31 -26.15 4.25
C GLY A 662 -2.20 -27.34 4.61
N ALA A 663 -2.72 -27.39 5.85
CA ALA A 663 -3.65 -28.43 6.31
C ALA A 663 -5.12 -28.14 5.95
N GLY A 664 -5.51 -26.86 5.87
CA GLY A 664 -6.88 -26.36 5.70
C GLY A 664 -7.43 -26.39 4.28
N SER A 665 -6.59 -26.62 3.26
CA SER A 665 -7.03 -26.85 1.87
C SER A 665 -7.92 -28.10 1.70
N LYS A 666 -8.15 -28.89 2.75
CA LYS A 666 -9.16 -29.97 2.73
C LYS A 666 -10.58 -29.51 3.06
N ASN A 667 -10.77 -28.38 3.76
CA ASN A 667 -12.06 -28.02 4.38
C ASN A 667 -12.64 -26.65 3.99
N LEU A 668 -11.97 -25.85 3.16
CA LEU A 668 -12.63 -24.78 2.39
C LEU A 668 -13.05 -25.39 1.03
N ARG A 669 -14.15 -26.14 1.04
CA ARG A 669 -14.79 -26.71 -0.15
C ARG A 669 -16.03 -25.91 -0.53
#